data_AF-A0A9E1UCU8-F1
#
_entry.id   AF-A0A9E1UCU8-F1
#
_cell.length_a   1.000
_cell.length_b   1.000
_cell.length_c   1.000
_cell.angle_alpha   90.00
_cell.angle_beta   90.00
_cell.angle_gamma   90.00
#
_symmetry.space_group_name_H-M   'P 1'
#
loop_
_entity.id
_entity.type
_entity.pdbx_description
1 polymer ?
#
loop_
_entity_poly.entity_id
_entity_poly.type
_entity_poly.pdbx_seq_one_letter_code
_entity_poly.pdbx_strand_id
1 'polypeptide(L)'
;MHKHNTKCRICKSEELTKFLDLGDQPLANSFLKNKSDFSNEKKYPLAAYFCHECNLAQLLDVVNKEEMFADYIYFSSGMPKLSNHFQVYAEDVVERFLEPGNFVVEIASNDGILLKFFKDLGYRALGVDPAENVVKVADRVGVETIVDYFSEVVGANIAEKHGKAKIIMANNVVAHIDDHHDLVKGIDKLLDEDGVFVMEAPYLIDMFENLTYDTIYHEHLSFLAVRPLKKLFEQYGFEIFDVEVHKVQGRSLRLFVGRAGKHSVSNSVQKWIDRELELGLNSISAYSVLAQKVKAQKQKLVGLLTDLKNSGKKIAAYGAPAKGNTMLNYCGLDDSVLNYALEDLQAKQGLFTPGMHIPTIDSVSAHQNLPDYFLLLAWNYLEVILEKEKDFLEAGGSFILPSGEVISSNSKLKSVPKGDRKKILICGGSGFIGSNFIRHLYNKYEDYELFNLDLLTYSGNQNNLLDITEIELGKTKENKRYNFIHGNICDKVFLDNLFSNNKFDVVVNFAAESHVDRSLCSSYDFINTNIVGTHMLVEECRIHGIPRFLQISTDEVYGDIPEGHSTEMSSPNPSNPYAASKASADLVVRSYIRSHGLPALIIRGSNNFGPYQYPEKLIPLAISNLIEDKKIPVHGDGMHIRSWIYVNDFCNAIDIVIHKGEDGHIYNVSGTPKTNLEILGSIRDMLALEKELSECVEHTNDRPGADLRYAPDSTKLSQNLGWSSQHNFEDAMKHTVEWYINNEAWWKDVKNKEEFIKHYDRQQRADYY
;
A
#
# COMPACT_ATOMS: atom_id res chain seq x y z
N MET A 1 18.49 -18.99 -33.96
CA MET A 1 19.84 -19.19 -33.35
C MET A 1 19.88 -18.31 -32.12
N HIS A 2 20.29 -18.81 -30.94
CA HIS A 2 20.34 -17.98 -29.72
C HIS A 2 21.80 -17.81 -29.26
N LYS A 3 22.08 -16.65 -28.66
CA LYS A 3 23.38 -16.30 -28.05
C LYS A 3 23.33 -16.66 -26.58
N HIS A 4 24.32 -17.36 -26.07
CA HIS A 4 24.45 -17.64 -24.64
C HIS A 4 25.50 -16.71 -24.01
N ASN A 5 25.08 -15.84 -23.09
CA ASN A 5 25.97 -14.96 -22.34
C ASN A 5 26.62 -15.73 -21.18
N THR A 6 27.93 -15.57 -20.98
CA THR A 6 28.64 -16.15 -19.82
C THR A 6 28.92 -15.13 -18.71
N LYS A 7 28.52 -13.87 -18.91
CA LYS A 7 28.83 -12.74 -18.03
C LYS A 7 27.59 -11.94 -17.69
N CYS A 8 27.56 -11.37 -16.49
CA CYS A 8 26.54 -10.44 -16.06
C CYS A 8 26.44 -9.23 -17.00
N ARG A 9 25.23 -8.83 -17.41
CA ARG A 9 25.03 -7.67 -18.31
C ARG A 9 25.57 -6.35 -17.77
N ILE A 10 25.53 -6.15 -16.44
CA ILE A 10 25.89 -4.89 -15.78
C ILE A 10 27.34 -4.84 -15.28
N CYS A 11 27.78 -5.84 -14.51
CA CYS A 11 29.13 -5.80 -13.90
C CYS A 11 30.15 -6.70 -14.59
N LYS A 12 29.74 -7.43 -15.64
CA LYS A 12 30.57 -8.37 -16.41
C LYS A 12 31.19 -9.52 -15.61
N SER A 13 30.80 -9.72 -14.35
CA SER A 13 31.20 -10.86 -13.54
C SER A 13 30.71 -12.19 -14.13
N GLU A 14 31.54 -13.23 -14.00
CA GLU A 14 31.22 -14.62 -14.35
C GLU A 14 30.57 -15.38 -13.17
N GLU A 15 30.56 -14.79 -11.97
CA GLU A 15 29.96 -15.36 -10.76
C GLU A 15 28.43 -15.27 -10.80
N LEU A 16 27.83 -16.22 -11.50
CA LEU A 16 26.41 -16.32 -11.78
C LEU A 16 25.86 -17.65 -11.25
N THR A 17 24.70 -17.62 -10.61
CA THR A 17 24.03 -18.85 -10.15
C THR A 17 22.61 -18.92 -10.68
N LYS A 18 22.27 -20.01 -11.37
CA LYS A 18 20.90 -20.30 -11.80
C LYS A 18 20.03 -20.50 -10.57
N PHE A 19 18.97 -19.71 -10.43
CA PHE A 19 18.03 -19.85 -9.31
C PHE A 19 16.68 -20.44 -9.74
N LEU A 20 16.24 -20.19 -10.98
CA LEU A 20 14.97 -20.70 -11.50
C LEU A 20 15.15 -21.20 -12.93
N ASP A 21 14.65 -22.40 -13.19
CA ASP A 21 14.68 -23.06 -14.50
C ASP A 21 13.26 -23.38 -14.93
N LEU A 22 12.81 -22.77 -16.03
CA LEU A 22 11.46 -22.93 -16.58
C LEU A 22 11.45 -23.89 -17.79
N GLY A 23 12.59 -24.53 -18.09
CA GLY A 23 12.77 -25.45 -19.20
C GLY A 23 12.87 -24.78 -20.57
N ASP A 24 12.75 -25.60 -21.63
CA ASP A 24 12.70 -25.12 -23.00
C ASP A 24 11.31 -24.58 -23.34
N GLN A 25 11.27 -23.32 -23.74
CA GLN A 25 10.05 -22.54 -23.92
C GLN A 25 10.00 -21.96 -25.34
N PRO A 26 8.83 -21.93 -26.00
CA PRO A 26 8.67 -21.19 -27.25
C PRO A 26 8.74 -19.68 -26.98
N LEU A 27 8.81 -18.88 -28.05
CA LEU A 27 8.68 -17.43 -27.92
C LEU A 27 7.26 -17.06 -27.51
N ALA A 28 7.15 -16.32 -26.40
CA ALA A 28 5.88 -16.05 -25.72
C ALA A 28 4.82 -15.32 -26.58
N ASN A 29 5.24 -14.60 -27.62
CA ASN A 29 4.35 -13.89 -28.54
C ASN A 29 4.23 -14.53 -29.94
N SER A 30 4.85 -15.68 -30.21
CA SER A 30 4.85 -16.33 -31.53
C SER A 30 3.67 -17.29 -31.73
N PHE A 31 2.45 -16.74 -31.83
CA PHE A 31 1.24 -17.53 -32.05
C PHE A 31 1.27 -18.28 -33.41
N LEU A 32 0.72 -19.49 -33.42
CA LEU A 32 0.74 -20.37 -34.60
C LEU A 32 -0.58 -20.31 -35.36
N LYS A 33 -0.52 -20.37 -36.69
CA LYS A 33 -1.71 -20.29 -37.56
C LYS A 33 -2.34 -21.67 -37.81
N ASN A 34 -1.51 -22.70 -38.00
CA ASN A 34 -1.99 -24.02 -38.39
C ASN A 34 -1.42 -25.12 -37.50
N LYS A 35 -2.18 -26.21 -37.34
CA LYS A 35 -1.72 -27.41 -36.61
C LYS A 35 -0.48 -28.07 -37.24
N SER A 36 -0.25 -27.86 -38.53
CA SER A 36 0.97 -28.33 -39.21
C SER A 36 2.25 -27.67 -38.69
N ASP A 37 2.13 -26.51 -38.03
CA ASP A 37 3.26 -25.72 -37.57
C ASP A 37 3.78 -26.21 -36.21
N PHE A 38 2.99 -27.00 -35.48
CA PHE A 38 3.27 -27.45 -34.11
C PHE A 38 4.56 -28.27 -34.00
N SER A 39 4.84 -29.13 -34.98
CA SER A 39 6.03 -29.99 -34.98
C SER A 39 7.33 -29.23 -35.32
N ASN A 40 7.23 -28.04 -35.89
CA ASN A 40 8.37 -27.22 -36.32
C ASN A 40 8.60 -26.01 -35.39
N GLU A 41 7.81 -25.87 -34.32
CA GLU A 41 7.92 -24.77 -33.38
C GLU A 41 9.26 -24.81 -32.65
N LYS A 42 10.00 -23.70 -32.70
CA LYS A 42 11.28 -23.57 -32.01
C LYS A 42 11.06 -23.33 -30.53
N LYS A 43 11.90 -23.95 -29.70
CA LYS A 43 11.98 -23.71 -28.26
C LYS A 43 13.40 -23.32 -27.89
N TYR A 44 13.51 -22.53 -26.84
CA TYR A 44 14.77 -21.98 -26.34
C TYR A 44 14.83 -22.16 -24.82
N PRO A 45 16.01 -22.40 -24.23
CA PRO A 45 16.15 -22.47 -22.78
C PRO A 45 15.62 -21.19 -22.12
N LEU A 46 14.90 -21.33 -21.01
CA LEU A 46 14.42 -20.22 -20.20
C LEU A 46 14.80 -20.43 -18.74
N ALA A 47 15.93 -19.87 -18.35
CA ALA A 47 16.45 -19.96 -16.99
C ALA A 47 16.98 -18.61 -16.51
N ALA A 48 16.65 -18.28 -15.24
CA ALA A 48 17.04 -17.04 -14.59
C ALA A 48 18.22 -17.27 -13.63
N TYR A 49 19.16 -16.32 -13.69
CA TYR A 49 20.44 -16.34 -13.01
C TYR A 49 20.60 -15.10 -12.14
N PHE A 50 21.18 -15.30 -10.96
CA PHE A 50 21.54 -14.25 -10.02
C PHE A 50 23.03 -13.95 -10.13
N CYS A 51 23.39 -12.67 -10.20
CA CYS A 51 24.77 -12.23 -10.17
C CYS A 51 25.22 -11.91 -8.73
N HIS A 52 26.26 -12.57 -8.24
CA HIS A 52 26.76 -12.36 -6.88
C HIS A 52 27.38 -10.97 -6.66
N GLU A 53 27.89 -10.35 -7.72
CA GLU A 53 28.63 -9.08 -7.63
C GLU A 53 27.77 -7.82 -7.68
N CYS A 54 26.67 -7.82 -8.44
CA CYS A 54 25.80 -6.64 -8.58
C CYS A 54 24.34 -6.92 -8.25
N ASN A 55 24.01 -8.17 -7.94
CA ASN A 55 22.66 -8.61 -7.58
C ASN A 55 21.63 -8.50 -8.71
N LEU A 56 22.07 -8.32 -9.96
CA LEU A 56 21.18 -8.40 -11.13
C LEU A 56 20.66 -9.84 -11.30
N ALA A 57 19.34 -9.97 -11.34
CA ALA A 57 18.66 -11.16 -11.84
C ALA A 57 18.46 -11.03 -13.37
N GLN A 58 18.78 -12.08 -14.12
CA GLN A 58 18.84 -12.00 -15.59
C GLN A 58 18.73 -13.37 -16.29
N LEU A 59 18.38 -13.36 -17.58
CA LEU A 59 18.50 -14.53 -18.47
C LEU A 59 19.89 -14.58 -19.11
N LEU A 60 20.43 -15.75 -19.44
CA LEU A 60 21.70 -15.83 -20.18
C LEU A 60 21.52 -16.10 -21.66
N ASP A 61 20.45 -16.80 -22.02
CA ASP A 61 20.08 -17.08 -23.41
C ASP A 61 19.34 -15.89 -24.01
N VAL A 62 19.89 -15.34 -25.08
CA VAL A 62 19.37 -14.19 -25.82
C VAL A 62 18.93 -14.70 -27.18
N VAL A 63 17.63 -14.70 -27.40
CA VAL A 63 17.08 -15.01 -28.72
C VAL A 63 17.31 -13.83 -29.65
N ASN A 64 17.54 -14.13 -30.92
CA ASN A 64 17.72 -13.12 -31.95
C ASN A 64 16.49 -12.18 -32.01
N LYS A 65 16.74 -10.87 -32.03
CA LYS A 65 15.70 -9.83 -31.99
C LYS A 65 14.84 -9.82 -33.25
N GLU A 66 15.42 -10.06 -34.42
CA GLU A 66 14.67 -10.18 -35.67
C GLU A 66 13.68 -11.37 -35.60
N GLU A 67 14.03 -12.48 -34.93
CA GLU A 67 13.10 -13.59 -34.69
C GLU A 67 11.95 -13.21 -33.74
N MET A 68 12.15 -12.27 -32.81
CA MET A 68 11.14 -11.86 -31.80
C MET A 68 10.25 -10.70 -32.26
N PHE A 69 10.77 -9.76 -33.06
CA PHE A 69 10.11 -8.47 -33.35
C PHE A 69 9.73 -8.27 -34.82
N ALA A 70 9.97 -9.22 -35.73
CA ALA A 70 9.67 -9.07 -37.17
C ALA A 70 8.18 -8.77 -37.48
N ASP A 71 7.25 -9.29 -36.69
CA ASP A 71 5.82 -9.02 -36.78
C ASP A 71 5.30 -8.54 -35.42
N TYR A 72 5.77 -7.38 -34.93
CA TYR A 72 5.35 -6.87 -33.62
C TYR A 72 3.88 -6.44 -33.61
N ILE A 73 3.04 -7.16 -32.87
CA ILE A 73 1.56 -6.97 -32.86
C ILE A 73 1.10 -6.04 -31.72
N TYR A 74 2.01 -5.53 -30.89
CA TYR A 74 1.68 -4.77 -29.70
C TYR A 74 1.69 -3.25 -29.95
N PHE A 75 0.52 -2.62 -29.81
CA PHE A 75 0.31 -1.17 -29.93
C PHE A 75 -0.13 -0.61 -28.58
N SER A 76 0.66 0.31 -28.01
CA SER A 76 0.39 0.90 -26.70
C SER A 76 -0.93 1.67 -26.64
N SER A 77 -1.33 2.31 -27.74
CA SER A 77 -2.59 3.05 -27.89
C SER A 77 -3.85 2.18 -27.81
N GLY A 78 -3.73 0.86 -28.03
CA GLY A 78 -4.85 -0.07 -27.89
C GLY A 78 -5.33 -0.28 -26.45
N MET A 79 -4.68 0.35 -25.45
CA MET A 79 -4.93 0.13 -24.03
C MET A 79 -5.30 1.44 -23.31
N PRO A 80 -6.60 1.71 -23.05
CA PRO A 80 -7.05 2.97 -22.43
C PRO A 80 -6.38 3.30 -21.09
N LYS A 81 -6.15 2.29 -20.24
CA LYS A 81 -5.46 2.46 -18.94
C LYS A 81 -4.01 2.93 -19.09
N LEU A 82 -3.31 2.48 -20.14
CA LEU A 82 -1.92 2.85 -20.40
C LEU A 82 -1.83 4.29 -20.94
N SER A 83 -2.78 4.71 -21.76
CA SER A 83 -2.88 6.10 -22.23
C SER A 83 -3.00 7.11 -21.08
N ASN A 84 -3.90 6.85 -20.12
CA ASN A 84 -4.06 7.72 -18.94
C ASN A 84 -2.80 7.75 -18.06
N HIS A 85 -2.13 6.62 -17.91
CA HIS A 85 -0.84 6.56 -17.19
C HIS A 85 0.23 7.42 -17.88
N PHE A 86 0.34 7.34 -19.20
CA PHE A 86 1.27 8.16 -19.97
C PHE A 86 0.94 9.64 -19.96
N GLN A 87 -0.33 10.02 -19.89
CA GLN A 87 -0.70 11.43 -19.70
C GLN A 87 -0.17 11.97 -18.37
N VAL A 88 -0.50 11.31 -17.25
CA VAL A 88 -0.05 11.72 -15.91
C VAL A 88 1.47 11.72 -15.82
N TYR A 89 2.12 10.74 -16.46
CA TYR A 89 3.57 10.68 -16.53
C TYR A 89 4.16 11.87 -17.30
N ALA A 90 3.60 12.22 -18.46
CA ALA A 90 4.06 13.37 -19.22
C ALA A 90 3.87 14.68 -18.44
N GLU A 91 2.74 14.85 -17.76
CA GLU A 91 2.44 16.00 -16.91
C GLU A 91 3.47 16.16 -15.77
N ASP A 92 3.81 15.07 -15.07
CA ASP A 92 4.83 15.07 -13.99
C ASP A 92 6.23 15.48 -14.51
N VAL A 93 6.65 14.89 -15.63
CA VAL A 93 7.95 15.22 -16.25
C VAL A 93 7.99 16.67 -16.69
N VAL A 94 6.89 17.17 -17.26
CA VAL A 94 6.76 18.58 -17.68
C VAL A 94 6.90 19.50 -16.48
N GLU A 95 6.13 19.26 -15.42
CA GLU A 95 6.12 20.10 -14.22
C GLU A 95 7.49 20.15 -13.54
N ARG A 96 8.21 19.02 -13.50
CA ARG A 96 9.46 18.91 -12.74
C ARG A 96 10.69 19.39 -13.48
N PHE A 97 10.74 19.23 -14.80
CA PHE A 97 12.02 19.28 -15.51
C PHE A 97 12.02 20.07 -16.83
N LEU A 98 10.86 20.43 -17.38
CA LEU A 98 10.81 20.99 -18.74
C LEU A 98 10.41 22.46 -18.79
N GLU A 99 11.19 23.23 -19.52
CA GLU A 99 10.89 24.60 -19.95
C GLU A 99 10.50 24.66 -21.43
N PRO A 100 9.70 25.65 -21.86
CA PRO A 100 9.32 25.80 -23.26
C PRO A 100 10.51 25.76 -24.22
N GLY A 101 10.41 24.92 -25.26
CA GLY A 101 11.47 24.73 -26.26
C GLY A 101 12.50 23.63 -25.96
N ASN A 102 12.44 23.01 -24.78
CA ASN A 102 13.24 21.82 -24.47
C ASN A 102 12.93 20.64 -25.41
N PHE A 103 13.92 19.76 -25.56
CA PHE A 103 13.88 18.61 -26.45
C PHE A 103 13.74 17.31 -25.65
N VAL A 104 12.77 16.48 -26.03
CA VAL A 104 12.41 15.21 -25.40
C VAL A 104 12.62 14.07 -26.40
N VAL A 105 13.24 12.98 -25.94
CA VAL A 105 13.46 11.77 -26.74
C VAL A 105 12.89 10.56 -26.02
N GLU A 106 12.23 9.64 -26.73
CA GLU A 106 11.78 8.35 -26.17
C GLU A 106 12.42 7.18 -26.91
N ILE A 107 13.03 6.28 -26.14
CA ILE A 107 13.62 5.01 -26.58
C ILE A 107 12.52 3.94 -26.58
N ALA A 108 12.38 3.25 -27.72
CA ALA A 108 11.28 2.32 -28.03
C ALA A 108 9.92 2.99 -27.83
N SER A 109 9.71 4.10 -28.55
CA SER A 109 8.53 4.95 -28.43
C SER A 109 7.23 4.29 -28.90
N ASN A 110 7.29 3.09 -29.48
CA ASN A 110 6.15 2.38 -30.04
C ASN A 110 5.35 3.31 -30.99
N ASP A 111 4.03 3.35 -30.84
CA ASP A 111 3.12 4.15 -31.65
C ASP A 111 3.10 5.64 -31.28
N GLY A 112 4.06 6.08 -30.46
CA GLY A 112 4.31 7.49 -30.14
C GLY A 112 3.34 8.09 -29.13
N ILE A 113 2.52 7.27 -28.45
CA ILE A 113 1.47 7.77 -27.55
C ILE A 113 1.99 8.66 -26.42
N LEU A 114 3.13 8.34 -25.80
CA LEU A 114 3.69 9.16 -24.73
C LEU A 114 4.25 10.48 -25.30
N LEU A 115 5.08 10.40 -26.34
CA LEU A 115 5.63 11.58 -27.03
C LEU A 115 4.56 12.52 -27.57
N LYS A 116 3.38 12.01 -27.93
CA LYS A 116 2.26 12.83 -28.37
C LYS A 116 1.87 13.88 -27.34
N PHE A 117 1.85 13.56 -26.05
CA PHE A 117 1.51 14.53 -24.99
C PHE A 117 2.51 15.69 -24.94
N PHE A 118 3.81 15.39 -25.03
CA PHE A 118 4.85 16.42 -25.10
C PHE A 118 4.71 17.29 -26.36
N LYS A 119 4.41 16.66 -27.50
CA LYS A 119 4.20 17.38 -28.76
C LYS A 119 2.97 18.30 -28.69
N ASP A 120 1.86 17.83 -28.14
CA ASP A 120 0.63 18.60 -27.99
C ASP A 120 0.82 19.81 -27.05
N LEU A 121 1.74 19.71 -26.09
CA LEU A 121 2.18 20.80 -25.22
C LEU A 121 3.23 21.73 -25.85
N GLY A 122 3.64 21.47 -27.10
CA GLY A 122 4.55 22.32 -27.87
C GLY A 122 6.04 22.04 -27.69
N TYR A 123 6.41 20.93 -27.05
CA TYR A 123 7.80 20.51 -26.93
C TYR A 123 8.30 19.83 -28.21
N ARG A 124 9.60 19.88 -28.44
CA ARG A 124 10.23 19.07 -29.48
C ARG A 124 10.31 17.63 -29.00
N ALA A 125 9.79 16.70 -29.79
CA ALA A 125 9.68 15.29 -29.43
C ALA A 125 10.21 14.41 -30.58
N LEU A 126 11.03 13.40 -30.24
CA LEU A 126 11.57 12.43 -31.21
C LEU A 126 11.56 11.01 -30.61
N GLY A 127 11.00 10.05 -31.34
CA GLY A 127 11.04 8.64 -30.98
C GLY A 127 12.22 7.91 -31.62
N VAL A 128 12.61 6.77 -31.05
CA VAL A 128 13.47 5.77 -31.68
C VAL A 128 12.82 4.40 -31.46
N ASP A 129 12.41 3.71 -32.52
CA ASP A 129 11.79 2.40 -32.43
C ASP A 129 12.14 1.52 -33.64
N PRO A 130 12.61 0.28 -33.45
CA PRO A 130 13.02 -0.59 -34.56
C PRO A 130 11.83 -1.16 -35.36
N ALA A 131 10.61 -1.13 -34.84
CA ALA A 131 9.45 -1.76 -35.46
C ALA A 131 8.79 -0.86 -36.52
N GLU A 132 9.18 -1.04 -37.79
CA GLU A 132 8.68 -0.25 -38.94
C GLU A 132 7.15 -0.13 -39.00
N ASN A 133 6.42 -1.20 -38.67
CA ASN A 133 4.97 -1.22 -38.70
C ASN A 133 4.34 -0.31 -37.64
N VAL A 134 5.00 -0.18 -36.49
CA VAL A 134 4.57 0.67 -35.37
C VAL A 134 4.95 2.13 -35.60
N VAL A 135 6.16 2.39 -36.13
CA VAL A 135 6.60 3.74 -36.50
C VAL A 135 5.65 4.40 -37.50
N LYS A 136 5.13 3.64 -38.47
CA LYS A 136 4.09 4.13 -39.40
C LYS A 136 2.81 4.61 -38.71
N VAL A 137 2.51 4.14 -37.50
CA VAL A 137 1.39 4.61 -36.67
C VAL A 137 1.76 5.90 -35.95
N ALA A 138 2.97 5.97 -35.38
CA ALA A 138 3.51 7.20 -34.77
C ALA A 138 3.49 8.39 -35.75
N ASP A 139 3.89 8.17 -37.00
CA ASP A 139 3.87 9.19 -38.05
C ASP A 139 2.46 9.75 -38.29
N ARG A 140 1.42 8.92 -38.23
CA ARG A 140 0.02 9.32 -38.46
C ARG A 140 -0.52 10.21 -37.34
N VAL A 141 -0.03 10.04 -36.12
CA VAL A 141 -0.36 10.90 -34.97
C VAL A 141 0.62 12.08 -34.84
N GLY A 142 1.53 12.21 -35.81
CA GLY A 142 2.45 13.32 -35.95
C GLY A 142 3.70 13.19 -35.07
N VAL A 143 4.04 12.05 -34.52
CA VAL A 143 5.28 11.88 -33.75
C VAL A 143 6.37 11.39 -34.69
N GLU A 144 7.44 12.17 -34.88
CA GLU A 144 8.60 11.75 -35.66
C GLU A 144 9.35 10.66 -34.91
N THR A 145 9.60 9.51 -35.55
CA THR A 145 10.29 8.37 -34.93
C THR A 145 11.33 7.78 -35.89
N ILE A 146 12.55 7.60 -35.40
CA ILE A 146 13.64 6.95 -36.15
C ILE A 146 13.47 5.43 -36.10
N VAL A 147 13.49 4.78 -37.27
CA VAL A 147 13.46 3.32 -37.39
C VAL A 147 14.86 2.75 -37.13
N ASP A 148 15.24 2.56 -35.86
CA ASP A 148 16.52 1.96 -35.46
C ASP A 148 16.46 1.42 -34.03
N TYR A 149 17.44 0.61 -33.64
CA TYR A 149 17.72 0.29 -32.25
C TYR A 149 18.56 1.40 -31.61
N PHE A 150 18.12 1.90 -30.45
CA PHE A 150 18.91 2.88 -29.72
C PHE A 150 20.26 2.31 -29.27
N SER A 151 21.33 3.07 -29.49
CA SER A 151 22.73 2.70 -29.27
C SER A 151 23.59 3.95 -29.04
N GLU A 152 24.88 3.79 -28.71
CA GLU A 152 25.84 4.91 -28.65
C GLU A 152 25.84 5.74 -29.94
N VAL A 153 25.83 5.06 -31.10
CA VAL A 153 25.87 5.67 -32.43
C VAL A 153 24.59 6.47 -32.70
N VAL A 154 23.42 5.89 -32.42
CA VAL A 154 22.14 6.56 -32.63
C VAL A 154 22.01 7.78 -31.71
N GLY A 155 22.38 7.65 -30.43
CA GLY A 155 22.38 8.78 -29.49
C GLY A 155 23.29 9.93 -29.94
N ALA A 156 24.49 9.63 -30.43
CA ALA A 156 25.41 10.62 -30.98
C ALA A 156 24.85 11.33 -32.23
N ASN A 157 24.29 10.57 -33.17
CA ASN A 157 23.71 11.11 -34.40
C ASN A 157 22.51 12.03 -34.12
N ILE A 158 21.65 11.66 -33.15
CA ILE A 158 20.53 12.50 -32.73
C ILE A 158 21.07 13.80 -32.11
N ALA A 159 22.08 13.72 -31.23
CA ALA A 159 22.68 14.89 -30.61
C ALA A 159 23.30 15.85 -31.63
N GLU A 160 23.95 15.33 -32.68
CA GLU A 160 24.54 16.13 -33.75
C GLU A 160 23.47 16.84 -34.60
N LYS A 161 22.40 16.13 -34.98
CA LYS A 161 21.38 16.63 -35.90
C LYS A 161 20.31 17.48 -35.20
N HIS A 162 19.92 17.09 -33.99
CA HIS A 162 18.81 17.70 -33.25
C HIS A 162 19.28 18.47 -32.01
N GLY A 163 20.52 18.29 -31.55
CA GLY A 163 20.98 18.85 -30.27
C GLY A 163 20.70 17.92 -29.09
N LYS A 164 21.15 18.34 -27.90
CA LYS A 164 21.01 17.56 -26.66
C LYS A 164 19.56 17.51 -26.19
N ALA A 165 19.16 16.38 -25.63
CA ALA A 165 17.84 16.17 -25.06
C ALA A 165 17.83 16.54 -23.57
N LYS A 166 16.83 17.33 -23.16
CA LYS A 166 16.58 17.64 -21.75
C LYS A 166 16.04 16.41 -21.03
N ILE A 167 15.17 15.66 -21.70
CA ILE A 167 14.59 14.42 -21.20
C ILE A 167 14.82 13.29 -22.20
N ILE A 168 15.29 12.16 -21.70
CA ILE A 168 15.29 10.88 -22.43
C ILE A 168 14.42 9.91 -21.64
N MET A 169 13.42 9.28 -22.28
CA MET A 169 12.52 8.32 -21.66
C MET A 169 12.72 6.91 -22.21
N ALA A 170 12.53 5.88 -21.38
CA ALA A 170 12.53 4.49 -21.80
C ALA A 170 11.48 3.69 -21.02
N ASN A 171 10.37 3.34 -21.67
CA ASN A 171 9.23 2.66 -21.04
C ASN A 171 9.16 1.20 -21.44
N ASN A 172 9.19 0.31 -20.45
CA ASN A 172 9.14 -1.13 -20.56
C ASN A 172 10.16 -1.74 -21.54
N VAL A 173 11.20 -0.99 -21.95
CA VAL A 173 12.22 -1.47 -22.90
C VAL A 173 13.53 -1.84 -22.22
N VAL A 174 13.88 -1.23 -21.09
CA VAL A 174 15.19 -1.45 -20.46
C VAL A 174 15.40 -2.93 -20.13
N ALA A 175 14.38 -3.64 -19.64
CA ALA A 175 14.45 -5.08 -19.38
C ALA A 175 14.76 -5.94 -20.63
N HIS A 176 14.51 -5.42 -21.84
CA HIS A 176 14.67 -6.10 -23.13
C HIS A 176 16.05 -5.93 -23.76
N ILE A 177 16.89 -5.07 -23.19
CA ILE A 177 18.18 -4.71 -23.79
C ILE A 177 19.27 -5.68 -23.29
N ASP A 178 19.99 -6.30 -24.23
CA ASP A 178 21.12 -7.18 -23.91
C ASP A 178 22.37 -6.38 -23.49
N ASP A 179 22.65 -5.28 -24.19
CA ASP A 179 23.80 -4.42 -23.91
C ASP A 179 23.39 -3.12 -23.21
N HIS A 180 23.25 -3.20 -21.89
CA HIS A 180 22.97 -2.03 -21.04
C HIS A 180 24.06 -0.96 -21.10
N HIS A 181 25.30 -1.33 -21.44
CA HIS A 181 26.39 -0.36 -21.52
C HIS A 181 26.27 0.49 -22.77
N ASP A 182 25.90 -0.09 -23.90
CA ASP A 182 25.64 0.66 -25.12
C ASP A 182 24.44 1.62 -24.98
N LEU A 183 23.39 1.18 -24.27
CA LEU A 183 22.27 2.05 -23.88
C LEU A 183 22.74 3.28 -23.10
N VAL A 184 23.50 3.08 -22.01
CA VAL A 184 23.95 4.19 -21.15
C VAL A 184 24.91 5.12 -21.89
N LYS A 185 25.77 4.59 -22.77
CA LYS A 185 26.61 5.42 -23.63
C LYS A 185 25.78 6.26 -24.61
N GLY A 186 24.75 5.69 -25.24
CA GLY A 186 23.82 6.45 -26.08
C GLY A 186 23.11 7.57 -25.31
N ILE A 187 22.67 7.29 -24.08
CA ILE A 187 22.13 8.29 -23.16
C ILE A 187 23.17 9.37 -22.88
N ASP A 188 24.42 9.02 -22.56
CA ASP A 188 25.48 10.00 -22.31
C ASP A 188 25.78 10.91 -23.51
N LYS A 189 25.78 10.34 -24.73
CA LYS A 189 25.95 11.10 -25.97
C LYS A 189 24.79 12.06 -26.24
N LEU A 190 23.58 11.76 -25.80
CA LEU A 190 22.39 12.53 -26.14
C LEU A 190 21.89 13.46 -25.03
N LEU A 191 22.09 13.10 -23.76
CA LEU A 191 21.56 13.82 -22.62
C LEU A 191 22.31 15.13 -22.38
N ASP A 192 21.55 16.18 -22.11
CA ASP A 192 22.06 17.49 -21.70
C ASP A 192 22.82 17.41 -20.35
N GLU A 193 23.55 18.47 -20.02
CA GLU A 193 24.37 18.54 -18.81
C GLU A 193 23.53 18.45 -17.52
N ASP A 194 22.36 19.09 -17.50
CA ASP A 194 21.38 19.04 -16.40
C ASP A 194 20.09 18.29 -16.84
N GLY A 195 20.22 17.41 -17.83
CA GLY A 195 19.14 16.59 -18.35
C GLY A 195 18.87 15.37 -17.48
N VAL A 196 17.66 14.81 -17.64
CA VAL A 196 17.20 13.64 -16.88
C VAL A 196 16.86 12.49 -17.82
N PHE A 197 17.41 11.31 -17.55
CA PHE A 197 16.95 10.05 -18.09
C PHE A 197 15.90 9.46 -17.15
N VAL A 198 14.73 9.14 -17.69
CA VAL A 198 13.64 8.51 -16.95
C VAL A 198 13.34 7.15 -17.55
N MET A 199 13.44 6.09 -16.76
CA MET A 199 13.01 4.76 -17.19
C MET A 199 11.88 4.25 -16.31
N GLU A 200 10.95 3.53 -16.92
CA GLU A 200 9.92 2.79 -16.20
C GLU A 200 9.84 1.36 -16.71
N ALA A 201 9.88 0.37 -15.84
CA ALA A 201 9.82 -1.05 -16.22
C ALA A 201 9.37 -1.92 -15.04
N PRO A 202 8.95 -3.19 -15.27
CA PRO A 202 8.54 -4.09 -14.19
C PRO A 202 9.60 -4.21 -13.09
N TYR A 203 9.16 -4.12 -11.83
CA TYR A 203 10.04 -4.14 -10.67
C TYR A 203 10.19 -5.56 -10.11
N LEU A 204 11.44 -6.03 -9.94
CA LEU A 204 11.76 -7.35 -9.43
C LEU A 204 11.11 -7.67 -8.07
N ILE A 205 10.86 -6.68 -7.20
CA ILE A 205 10.22 -6.92 -5.89
C ILE A 205 8.86 -7.60 -6.02
N ASP A 206 8.13 -7.35 -7.11
CA ASP A 206 6.81 -7.91 -7.33
C ASP A 206 6.86 -9.43 -7.51
N MET A 207 7.93 -9.94 -8.11
CA MET A 207 8.18 -11.38 -8.23
C MET A 207 8.36 -12.04 -6.86
N PHE A 208 8.95 -11.33 -5.89
CA PHE A 208 9.16 -11.85 -4.54
C PHE A 208 7.91 -11.81 -3.67
N GLU A 209 7.11 -10.75 -3.81
CA GLU A 209 5.90 -10.56 -3.02
C GLU A 209 4.70 -11.34 -3.58
N ASN A 210 4.54 -11.34 -4.91
CA ASN A 210 3.35 -11.85 -5.59
C ASN A 210 3.60 -13.08 -6.47
N LEU A 211 4.84 -13.60 -6.51
CA LEU A 211 5.22 -14.77 -7.31
C LEU A 211 4.90 -14.60 -8.81
N THR A 212 5.12 -13.40 -9.36
CA THR A 212 4.88 -13.08 -10.78
C THR A 212 6.01 -13.62 -11.68
N TYR A 213 6.38 -14.89 -11.50
CA TYR A 213 7.44 -15.58 -12.26
C TYR A 213 7.08 -15.76 -13.74
N ASP A 214 5.80 -15.66 -14.08
CA ASP A 214 5.28 -15.69 -15.45
C ASP A 214 5.75 -14.48 -16.27
N THR A 215 6.24 -13.42 -15.62
CA THR A 215 6.93 -12.29 -16.27
C THR A 215 8.33 -12.65 -16.80
N ILE A 216 8.82 -13.87 -16.55
CA ILE A 216 10.07 -14.39 -17.12
C ILE A 216 9.76 -14.97 -18.50
N TYR A 217 10.24 -14.34 -19.57
CA TYR A 217 10.20 -14.84 -20.95
C TYR A 217 11.34 -14.22 -21.76
N HIS A 218 11.65 -14.75 -22.95
CA HIS A 218 12.89 -14.42 -23.69
C HIS A 218 13.06 -12.94 -24.07
N GLU A 219 11.97 -12.18 -24.10
CA GLU A 219 12.01 -10.73 -24.31
C GLU A 219 12.53 -9.99 -23.06
N HIS A 220 12.22 -10.48 -21.85
CA HIS A 220 12.69 -9.91 -20.58
C HIS A 220 14.05 -10.49 -20.17
N LEU A 221 15.12 -9.91 -20.70
CA LEU A 221 16.49 -10.34 -20.44
C LEU A 221 16.99 -9.98 -19.03
N SER A 222 16.46 -8.91 -18.43
CA SER A 222 16.89 -8.40 -17.12
C SER A 222 15.69 -8.12 -16.21
N PHE A 223 15.76 -8.56 -14.95
CA PHE A 223 14.73 -8.27 -13.94
C PHE A 223 15.24 -7.17 -13.02
N LEU A 224 14.62 -6.00 -13.13
CA LEU A 224 15.24 -4.74 -12.72
C LEU A 224 15.02 -4.45 -11.24
N ALA A 225 16.06 -3.90 -10.61
CA ALA A 225 16.07 -3.41 -9.25
C ALA A 225 16.98 -2.17 -9.15
N VAL A 226 16.77 -1.32 -8.14
CA VAL A 226 17.49 -0.07 -7.93
C VAL A 226 18.99 -0.34 -7.78
N ARG A 227 19.39 -1.30 -6.94
CA ARG A 227 20.81 -1.57 -6.66
C ARG A 227 21.65 -1.96 -7.88
N PRO A 228 21.30 -2.95 -8.71
CA PRO A 228 22.08 -3.28 -9.89
C PRO A 228 22.13 -2.12 -10.89
N LEU A 229 21.02 -1.39 -11.08
CA LEU A 229 20.97 -0.24 -11.98
C LEU A 229 21.80 0.94 -11.45
N LYS A 230 21.81 1.20 -10.15
CA LYS A 230 22.70 2.18 -9.51
C LYS A 230 24.16 1.90 -9.87
N LYS A 231 24.60 0.64 -9.71
CA LYS A 231 25.96 0.21 -10.07
C LYS A 231 26.26 0.36 -11.57
N LEU A 232 25.26 0.22 -12.44
CA LEU A 232 25.41 0.48 -13.88
C LEU A 232 25.64 1.98 -14.14
N PHE A 233 24.77 2.84 -13.62
CA PHE A 233 24.81 4.29 -13.89
C PHE A 233 26.06 4.96 -13.31
N GLU A 234 26.49 4.55 -12.11
CA GLU A 234 27.70 5.08 -11.46
C GLU A 234 28.98 4.85 -12.28
N GLN A 235 29.05 3.77 -13.08
CA GLN A 235 30.19 3.50 -13.98
C GLN A 235 30.36 4.54 -15.08
N TYR A 236 29.31 5.31 -15.37
CA TYR A 236 29.26 6.31 -16.45
C TYR A 236 29.11 7.74 -15.91
N GLY A 237 29.30 7.96 -14.61
CA GLY A 237 29.18 9.29 -14.00
C GLY A 237 27.73 9.77 -13.84
N PHE A 238 26.77 8.85 -13.80
CA PHE A 238 25.37 9.14 -13.50
C PHE A 238 25.00 8.74 -12.07
N GLU A 239 23.96 9.36 -11.53
CA GLU A 239 23.36 9.02 -10.25
C GLU A 239 21.84 8.85 -10.40
N ILE A 240 21.27 7.84 -9.73
CA ILE A 240 19.83 7.76 -9.52
C ILE A 240 19.51 8.75 -8.40
N PHE A 241 18.75 9.79 -8.72
CA PHE A 241 18.40 10.82 -7.73
C PHE A 241 16.96 10.71 -7.22
N ASP A 242 16.08 9.97 -7.89
CA ASP A 242 14.73 9.72 -7.40
C ASP A 242 14.18 8.37 -7.90
N VAL A 243 13.28 7.77 -7.12
CA VAL A 243 12.65 6.48 -7.39
C VAL A 243 11.16 6.54 -7.07
N GLU A 244 10.33 6.16 -8.03
CA GLU A 244 8.90 5.99 -7.85
C GLU A 244 8.50 4.53 -8.17
N VAL A 245 7.42 4.08 -7.55
CA VAL A 245 6.85 2.75 -7.79
C VAL A 245 5.38 2.88 -8.14
N HIS A 246 5.01 2.39 -9.31
CA HIS A 246 3.68 2.51 -9.91
C HIS A 246 3.02 1.14 -10.04
N LYS A 247 1.68 1.05 -10.03
CA LYS A 247 0.96 -0.24 -10.16
C LYS A 247 0.74 -0.71 -11.60
N VAL A 248 1.21 0.06 -12.58
CA VAL A 248 1.06 -0.31 -14.00
C VAL A 248 1.78 -1.64 -14.27
N GLN A 249 1.19 -2.50 -15.10
CA GLN A 249 1.76 -3.81 -15.51
C GLN A 249 2.17 -4.79 -14.39
N GLY A 250 1.57 -4.72 -13.19
CA GLY A 250 1.83 -5.66 -12.09
C GLY A 250 2.60 -5.01 -10.94
N ARG A 251 3.60 -4.18 -11.25
CA ARG A 251 4.20 -3.10 -10.46
C ARG A 251 5.48 -2.66 -11.18
N SER A 252 5.60 -1.38 -11.51
CA SER A 252 6.73 -0.82 -12.24
C SER A 252 7.60 0.08 -11.37
N LEU A 253 8.91 -0.05 -11.58
CA LEU A 253 9.95 0.81 -11.04
C LEU A 253 10.17 1.96 -12.02
N ARG A 254 10.00 3.20 -11.57
CA ARG A 254 10.40 4.40 -12.32
C ARG A 254 11.63 5.03 -11.67
N LEU A 255 12.71 5.17 -12.43
CA LEU A 255 13.96 5.77 -11.99
C LEU A 255 14.18 7.09 -12.69
N PHE A 256 14.63 8.09 -11.93
CA PHE A 256 15.12 9.35 -12.46
C PHE A 256 16.63 9.41 -12.27
N VAL A 257 17.33 9.57 -13.39
CA VAL A 257 18.79 9.46 -13.48
C VAL A 257 19.34 10.73 -14.10
N GLY A 258 20.33 11.33 -13.45
CA GLY A 258 21.00 12.54 -13.94
C GLY A 258 22.51 12.38 -13.83
N ARG A 259 23.27 13.33 -14.40
CA ARG A 259 24.73 13.36 -14.19
C ARG A 259 25.01 13.61 -12.71
N ALA A 260 26.03 12.94 -12.17
CA ALA A 260 26.34 13.00 -10.73
C ALA A 260 26.53 14.43 -10.23
N GLY A 261 25.86 14.80 -9.14
CA GLY A 261 25.87 16.11 -8.52
C GLY A 261 24.98 17.18 -9.17
N LYS A 262 24.19 16.84 -10.20
CA LYS A 262 23.29 17.80 -10.87
C LYS A 262 21.91 17.89 -10.23
N HIS A 263 21.45 16.82 -9.58
CA HIS A 263 20.15 16.77 -8.92
C HIS A 263 20.31 16.34 -7.47
N SER A 264 19.48 16.87 -6.57
CA SER A 264 19.46 16.43 -5.18
C SER A 264 18.90 15.01 -5.09
N VAL A 265 19.65 14.11 -4.44
CA VAL A 265 19.21 12.72 -4.22
C VAL A 265 18.11 12.69 -3.16
N SER A 266 16.94 12.23 -3.58
CA SER A 266 15.76 12.02 -2.74
C SER A 266 15.94 10.83 -1.80
N ASN A 267 15.29 10.89 -0.63
CA ASN A 267 15.24 9.77 0.32
C ASN A 267 14.55 8.52 -0.27
N SER A 268 13.76 8.68 -1.34
CA SER A 268 13.11 7.58 -2.06
C SER A 268 14.11 6.53 -2.56
N VAL A 269 15.30 6.96 -2.99
CA VAL A 269 16.37 6.07 -3.48
C VAL A 269 16.79 5.10 -2.39
N GLN A 270 17.08 5.60 -1.19
CA GLN A 270 17.49 4.78 -0.06
C GLN A 270 16.33 3.93 0.46
N LYS A 271 15.11 4.49 0.55
CA LYS A 271 13.89 3.76 0.93
C LYS A 271 13.72 2.47 0.12
N TRP A 272 13.86 2.54 -1.21
CA TRP A 272 13.67 1.36 -2.06
C TRP A 272 14.88 0.41 -2.06
N ILE A 273 16.10 0.91 -1.88
CA ILE A 273 17.28 0.05 -1.64
C ILE A 273 17.11 -0.77 -0.34
N ASP A 274 16.61 -0.15 0.72
CA ASP A 274 16.35 -0.81 1.99
C ASP A 274 15.25 -1.87 1.84
N ARG A 275 14.19 -1.56 1.07
CA ARG A 275 13.15 -2.55 0.75
C ARG A 275 13.69 -3.76 -0.02
N GLU A 276 14.60 -3.55 -0.96
CA GLU A 276 15.27 -4.64 -1.69
C GLU A 276 16.12 -5.51 -0.75
N LEU A 277 16.79 -4.89 0.22
CA LEU A 277 17.57 -5.57 1.25
C LEU A 277 16.69 -6.42 2.18
N GLU A 278 15.56 -5.87 2.64
CA GLU A 278 14.58 -6.59 3.49
C GLU A 278 14.05 -7.85 2.82
N LEU A 279 13.76 -7.77 1.51
CA LEU A 279 13.31 -8.90 0.71
C LEU A 279 14.45 -9.88 0.36
N GLY A 280 15.70 -9.53 0.69
CA GLY A 280 16.87 -10.36 0.45
C GLY A 280 17.33 -10.40 -1.01
N LEU A 281 17.01 -9.39 -1.83
CA LEU A 281 17.38 -9.34 -3.25
C LEU A 281 18.89 -9.32 -3.49
N ASN A 282 19.69 -9.14 -2.44
CA ASN A 282 21.14 -9.23 -2.44
C ASN A 282 21.71 -10.61 -2.10
N SER A 283 20.87 -11.64 -1.94
CA SER A 283 21.30 -12.97 -1.50
C SER A 283 20.67 -14.08 -2.33
N ILE A 284 21.51 -14.98 -2.87
CA ILE A 284 21.07 -16.18 -3.60
C ILE A 284 20.10 -17.07 -2.79
N SER A 285 20.20 -17.03 -1.45
CA SER A 285 19.31 -17.78 -0.57
C SER A 285 17.84 -17.37 -0.73
N ALA A 286 17.57 -16.06 -0.89
CA ALA A 286 16.21 -15.56 -1.09
C ALA A 286 15.64 -16.01 -2.44
N TYR A 287 16.45 -16.00 -3.51
CA TYR A 287 16.05 -16.50 -4.84
C TYR A 287 15.83 -18.02 -4.84
N SER A 288 16.59 -18.75 -4.02
CA SER A 288 16.39 -20.20 -3.86
C SER A 288 15.05 -20.51 -3.20
N VAL A 289 14.66 -19.71 -2.20
CA VAL A 289 13.32 -19.78 -1.58
C VAL A 289 12.23 -19.38 -2.57
N LEU A 290 12.43 -18.34 -3.37
CA LEU A 290 11.51 -17.94 -4.44
C LEU A 290 11.27 -19.10 -5.42
N ALA A 291 12.33 -19.76 -5.89
CA ALA A 291 12.21 -20.90 -6.81
C ALA A 291 11.45 -22.08 -6.20
N GLN A 292 11.62 -22.34 -4.90
CA GLN A 292 10.83 -23.35 -4.19
C GLN A 292 9.34 -22.97 -4.13
N LYS A 293 9.02 -21.70 -3.87
CA LYS A 293 7.63 -21.18 -3.88
C LYS A 293 7.00 -21.31 -5.26
N VAL A 294 7.72 -20.97 -6.34
CA VAL A 294 7.26 -21.12 -7.73
C VAL A 294 6.95 -22.59 -8.04
N LYS A 295 7.83 -23.52 -7.66
CA LYS A 295 7.60 -24.96 -7.83
C LYS A 295 6.36 -25.45 -7.07
N ALA A 296 6.18 -24.99 -5.83
CA ALA A 296 5.01 -25.34 -5.02
C ALA A 296 3.71 -24.79 -5.62
N GLN A 297 3.73 -23.55 -6.13
CA GLN A 297 2.58 -22.93 -6.80
C GLN A 297 2.20 -23.70 -8.08
N LYS A 298 3.18 -24.09 -8.91
CA LYS A 298 2.95 -24.98 -10.06
C LYS A 298 2.26 -26.27 -9.64
N GLN A 299 2.77 -26.96 -8.62
CA GLN A 299 2.19 -28.22 -8.13
C GLN A 299 0.74 -28.03 -7.67
N LYS A 300 0.47 -26.95 -6.92
CA LYS A 300 -0.88 -26.60 -6.45
C LYS A 300 -1.83 -26.31 -7.61
N LEU A 301 -1.43 -25.47 -8.56
CA LEU A 301 -2.26 -25.09 -9.70
C LEU A 301 -2.56 -26.29 -10.61
N VAL A 302 -1.54 -27.07 -10.98
CA VAL A 302 -1.70 -28.27 -11.82
C VAL A 302 -2.59 -29.31 -11.13
N GLY A 303 -2.40 -29.52 -9.83
CA GLY A 303 -3.25 -30.42 -9.04
C GLY A 303 -4.72 -30.00 -9.09
N LEU A 304 -5.01 -28.73 -8.79
CA LEU A 304 -6.36 -28.17 -8.85
C LEU A 304 -7.01 -28.36 -10.22
N LEU A 305 -6.31 -27.99 -11.30
CA LEU A 305 -6.85 -28.09 -12.65
C LEU A 305 -7.09 -29.56 -13.05
N THR A 306 -6.20 -30.47 -12.65
CA THR A 306 -6.36 -31.91 -12.89
C THR A 306 -7.58 -32.46 -12.17
N ASP A 307 -7.79 -32.11 -10.90
CA ASP A 307 -8.96 -32.54 -10.12
C ASP A 307 -10.27 -32.01 -10.71
N LEU A 308 -10.29 -30.76 -11.17
CA LEU A 308 -11.43 -30.19 -11.88
C LEU A 308 -11.72 -30.94 -13.18
N LYS A 309 -10.70 -31.26 -13.98
CA LYS A 309 -10.89 -32.07 -15.20
C LYS A 309 -11.38 -33.48 -14.91
N ASN A 310 -10.84 -34.14 -13.88
CA ASN A 310 -11.27 -35.47 -13.44
C ASN A 310 -12.72 -35.49 -12.93
N SER A 311 -13.20 -34.37 -12.39
CA SER A 311 -14.61 -34.19 -12.00
C SER A 311 -15.52 -33.76 -13.16
N GLY A 312 -15.01 -33.75 -14.40
CA GLY A 312 -15.78 -33.45 -15.61
C GLY A 312 -16.02 -31.96 -15.86
N LYS A 313 -15.30 -31.07 -15.18
CA LYS A 313 -15.43 -29.62 -15.36
C LYS A 313 -14.76 -29.15 -16.66
N LYS A 314 -15.41 -28.23 -17.36
CA LYS A 314 -14.83 -27.51 -18.51
C LYS A 314 -13.99 -26.34 -18.01
N ILE A 315 -12.79 -26.19 -18.55
CA ILE A 315 -11.86 -25.14 -18.16
C ILE A 315 -11.37 -24.46 -19.43
N ALA A 316 -11.32 -23.13 -19.45
CA ALA A 316 -10.69 -22.37 -20.51
C ALA A 316 -9.72 -21.33 -19.92
N ALA A 317 -8.84 -20.76 -20.74
CA ALA A 317 -8.01 -19.62 -20.34
C ALA A 317 -8.72 -18.30 -20.66
N TYR A 318 -8.50 -17.29 -19.83
CA TYR A 318 -8.96 -15.92 -20.04
C TYR A 318 -7.77 -15.00 -20.37
N GLY A 319 -7.72 -14.53 -21.62
CA GLY A 319 -6.59 -13.84 -22.22
C GLY A 319 -5.48 -14.79 -22.70
N ALA A 320 -4.68 -14.37 -23.68
CA ALA A 320 -3.42 -15.03 -24.06
C ALA A 320 -2.24 -14.02 -24.10
N PRO A 321 -1.86 -13.41 -22.95
CA PRO A 321 -0.70 -12.54 -22.88
C PRO A 321 0.62 -13.36 -22.92
N ALA A 322 1.73 -12.70 -23.28
CA ALA A 322 3.06 -13.31 -23.30
C ALA A 322 3.39 -14.04 -21.99
N LYS A 323 3.22 -13.36 -20.85
CA LYS A 323 3.41 -13.95 -19.52
C LYS A 323 2.56 -15.21 -19.26
N GLY A 324 1.32 -15.20 -19.75
CA GLY A 324 0.41 -16.34 -19.65
C GLY A 324 0.98 -17.57 -20.35
N ASN A 325 1.59 -17.38 -21.52
CA ASN A 325 2.20 -18.46 -22.29
C ASN A 325 3.42 -19.08 -21.57
N THR A 326 4.23 -18.30 -20.85
CA THR A 326 5.28 -18.85 -19.96
C THR A 326 4.67 -19.80 -18.93
N MET A 327 3.65 -19.34 -18.21
CA MET A 327 3.00 -20.13 -17.16
C MET A 327 2.39 -21.41 -17.73
N LEU A 328 1.67 -21.32 -18.84
CA LEU A 328 1.04 -22.47 -19.50
C LEU A 328 2.07 -23.55 -19.82
N ASN A 329 3.17 -23.17 -20.46
CA ASN A 329 4.23 -24.11 -20.84
C ASN A 329 4.98 -24.65 -19.62
N TYR A 330 5.29 -23.81 -18.62
CA TYR A 330 5.96 -24.27 -17.40
C TYR A 330 5.08 -25.26 -16.63
N CYS A 331 3.78 -25.02 -16.55
CA CYS A 331 2.82 -25.89 -15.89
C CYS A 331 2.41 -27.11 -16.73
N GLY A 332 2.66 -27.11 -18.04
CA GLY A 332 2.25 -28.18 -18.96
C GLY A 332 0.73 -28.21 -19.19
N LEU A 333 0.12 -27.04 -19.37
CA LEU A 333 -1.34 -26.88 -19.53
C LEU A 333 -1.69 -26.69 -21.00
N ASP A 334 -1.96 -27.79 -21.70
CA ASP A 334 -2.32 -27.81 -23.12
C ASP A 334 -3.84 -27.82 -23.37
N ASP A 335 -4.24 -28.05 -24.63
CA ASP A 335 -5.64 -28.11 -25.05
C ASP A 335 -6.43 -29.31 -24.49
N SER A 336 -5.75 -30.29 -23.88
CA SER A 336 -6.41 -31.37 -23.13
C SER A 336 -6.97 -30.89 -21.79
N VAL A 337 -6.31 -29.90 -21.17
CA VAL A 337 -6.75 -29.26 -19.93
C VAL A 337 -7.65 -28.06 -20.23
N LEU A 338 -7.18 -27.15 -21.09
CA LEU A 338 -7.82 -25.87 -21.36
C LEU A 338 -8.46 -25.89 -22.75
N ASN A 339 -9.79 -25.87 -22.81
CA ASN A 339 -10.55 -26.04 -24.05
C ASN A 339 -10.27 -24.97 -25.12
N TYR A 340 -9.99 -23.73 -24.69
CA TYR A 340 -9.64 -22.60 -25.52
C TYR A 340 -9.04 -21.48 -24.67
N ALA A 341 -8.50 -20.44 -25.30
CA ALA A 341 -8.12 -19.17 -24.67
C ALA A 341 -8.95 -18.03 -25.25
N LEU A 342 -9.66 -17.30 -24.39
CA LEU A 342 -10.41 -16.11 -24.80
C LEU A 342 -9.45 -14.97 -25.14
N GLU A 343 -9.63 -14.30 -26.28
CA GLU A 343 -8.73 -13.23 -26.72
C GLU A 343 -9.49 -12.06 -27.37
N ASP A 344 -9.25 -10.85 -26.86
CA ASP A 344 -9.89 -9.62 -27.35
C ASP A 344 -9.11 -9.02 -28.54
N LEU A 345 -7.80 -9.24 -28.64
CA LEU A 345 -7.00 -8.76 -29.76
C LEU A 345 -7.30 -9.55 -31.03
N GLN A 346 -7.94 -8.90 -32.01
CA GLN A 346 -8.33 -9.51 -33.28
C GLN A 346 -7.16 -10.21 -34.00
N ALA A 347 -5.96 -9.65 -33.92
CA ALA A 347 -4.76 -10.22 -34.54
C ALA A 347 -4.34 -11.58 -33.95
N LYS A 348 -4.79 -11.91 -32.74
CA LYS A 348 -4.51 -13.18 -32.06
C LYS A 348 -5.67 -14.18 -32.14
N GLN A 349 -6.87 -13.78 -32.58
CA GLN A 349 -8.05 -14.66 -32.64
C GLN A 349 -7.91 -15.70 -33.77
N GLY A 350 -8.35 -16.94 -33.52
CA GLY A 350 -8.29 -18.04 -34.49
C GLY A 350 -6.87 -18.63 -34.67
N LEU A 351 -5.95 -18.31 -33.77
CA LEU A 351 -4.58 -18.85 -33.73
C LEU A 351 -4.45 -19.89 -32.61
N PHE A 352 -3.22 -20.36 -32.38
CA PHE A 352 -2.88 -21.26 -31.28
C PHE A 352 -1.80 -20.63 -30.39
N THR A 353 -1.94 -20.81 -29.08
CA THR A 353 -0.92 -20.34 -28.11
C THR A 353 0.42 -21.03 -28.37
N PRO A 354 1.55 -20.33 -28.18
CA PRO A 354 2.88 -20.92 -28.33
C PRO A 354 3.09 -22.10 -27.36
N GLY A 355 3.60 -23.21 -27.88
CA GLY A 355 4.00 -24.41 -27.14
C GLY A 355 2.87 -25.31 -26.65
N MET A 356 1.88 -24.75 -25.93
CA MET A 356 0.73 -25.50 -25.40
C MET A 356 -0.44 -25.61 -26.38
N HIS A 357 -0.35 -24.90 -27.51
CA HIS A 357 -1.22 -25.04 -28.69
C HIS A 357 -2.73 -24.94 -28.39
N ILE A 358 -3.11 -24.11 -27.42
CA ILE A 358 -4.50 -23.86 -27.06
C ILE A 358 -5.12 -22.96 -28.13
N PRO A 359 -6.28 -23.31 -28.72
CA PRO A 359 -6.93 -22.45 -29.70
C PRO A 359 -7.42 -21.15 -29.07
N THR A 360 -7.11 -20.02 -29.70
CA THR A 360 -7.61 -18.70 -29.29
C THR A 360 -8.92 -18.38 -29.98
N ILE A 361 -9.91 -17.88 -29.23
CA ILE A 361 -11.23 -17.54 -29.78
C ILE A 361 -11.68 -16.17 -29.30
N ASP A 362 -12.58 -15.55 -30.08
CA ASP A 362 -13.22 -14.30 -29.70
C ASP A 362 -14.31 -14.53 -28.63
N SER A 363 -14.77 -13.42 -28.02
CA SER A 363 -15.79 -13.44 -26.98
C SER A 363 -17.13 -14.00 -27.47
N VAL A 364 -17.59 -13.67 -28.67
CA VAL A 364 -18.87 -14.16 -29.20
C VAL A 364 -18.85 -15.68 -29.32
N SER A 365 -17.75 -16.23 -29.81
CA SER A 365 -17.51 -17.68 -29.89
C SER A 365 -17.45 -18.34 -28.50
N ALA A 366 -16.79 -17.70 -27.53
CA ALA A 366 -16.70 -18.22 -26.15
C ALA A 366 -18.07 -18.28 -25.44
N HIS A 367 -18.94 -17.28 -25.65
CA HIS A 367 -20.28 -17.23 -25.06
C HIS A 367 -21.19 -18.39 -25.51
N GLN A 368 -20.94 -18.99 -26.67
CA GLN A 368 -21.69 -20.16 -27.14
C GLN A 368 -21.33 -21.45 -26.39
N ASN A 369 -20.18 -21.48 -25.72
CA ASN A 369 -19.70 -22.64 -24.95
C ASN A 369 -18.84 -22.17 -23.76
N LEU A 370 -19.50 -21.56 -22.78
CA LEU A 370 -18.87 -21.10 -21.55
C LEU A 370 -18.28 -22.28 -20.75
N PRO A 371 -17.10 -22.13 -20.13
CA PRO A 371 -16.52 -23.13 -19.27
C PRO A 371 -17.16 -23.10 -17.88
N ASP A 372 -16.89 -24.09 -17.02
CA ASP A 372 -17.16 -23.96 -15.59
C ASP A 372 -16.14 -23.00 -14.94
N TYR A 373 -14.89 -23.04 -15.41
CA TYR A 373 -13.78 -22.25 -14.87
C TYR A 373 -12.98 -21.54 -15.97
N PHE A 374 -12.62 -20.28 -15.72
CA PHE A 374 -11.61 -19.56 -16.47
C PHE A 374 -10.29 -19.49 -15.68
N LEU A 375 -9.19 -20.02 -16.22
CA LEU A 375 -7.85 -19.72 -15.72
C LEU A 375 -7.43 -18.32 -16.20
N LEU A 376 -7.27 -17.39 -15.26
CA LEU A 376 -7.01 -15.99 -15.57
C LEU A 376 -5.52 -15.76 -15.88
N LEU A 377 -5.16 -15.74 -17.17
CA LEU A 377 -3.80 -15.45 -17.63
C LEU A 377 -3.51 -13.95 -17.67
N ALA A 378 -4.55 -13.14 -17.91
CA ALA A 378 -4.50 -11.67 -17.90
C ALA A 378 -4.75 -11.08 -16.49
N TRP A 379 -4.14 -11.68 -15.46
CA TRP A 379 -4.41 -11.39 -14.04
C TRP A 379 -4.16 -9.93 -13.62
N ASN A 380 -3.28 -9.20 -14.32
CA ASN A 380 -3.05 -7.78 -14.07
C ASN A 380 -4.26 -6.89 -14.45
N TYR A 381 -5.28 -7.45 -15.09
CA TYR A 381 -6.56 -6.82 -15.39
C TYR A 381 -7.72 -7.43 -14.59
N LEU A 382 -7.43 -8.18 -13.52
CA LEU A 382 -8.42 -8.91 -12.71
C LEU A 382 -9.69 -8.11 -12.47
N GLU A 383 -9.59 -6.91 -11.88
CA GLU A 383 -10.77 -6.09 -11.54
C GLU A 383 -11.64 -5.77 -12.76
N VAL A 384 -11.01 -5.40 -13.89
CA VAL A 384 -11.73 -5.05 -15.13
C VAL A 384 -12.40 -6.28 -15.73
N ILE A 385 -11.72 -7.43 -15.66
CA ILE A 385 -12.22 -8.69 -16.20
C ILE A 385 -13.39 -9.19 -15.36
N LEU A 386 -13.30 -9.14 -14.03
CA LEU A 386 -14.40 -9.54 -13.15
C LEU A 386 -15.64 -8.65 -13.33
N GLU A 387 -15.45 -7.35 -13.58
CA GLU A 387 -16.56 -6.44 -13.89
C GLU A 387 -17.19 -6.74 -15.26
N LYS A 388 -16.35 -6.96 -16.30
CA LYS A 388 -16.80 -7.33 -17.65
C LYS A 388 -17.55 -8.67 -17.66
N GLU A 389 -17.15 -9.62 -16.82
CA GLU A 389 -17.64 -11.01 -16.81
C GLU A 389 -18.53 -11.32 -15.61
N LYS A 390 -19.25 -10.30 -15.11
CA LYS A 390 -20.14 -10.43 -13.97
C LYS A 390 -21.26 -11.47 -14.22
N ASP A 391 -21.85 -11.45 -15.42
CA ASP A 391 -22.92 -12.37 -15.79
C ASP A 391 -22.45 -13.83 -15.79
N PHE A 392 -21.19 -14.09 -16.18
CA PHE A 392 -20.57 -15.41 -16.11
C PHE A 392 -20.45 -15.91 -14.66
N LEU A 393 -20.02 -15.04 -13.74
CA LEU A 393 -19.93 -15.36 -12.31
C LEU A 393 -21.31 -15.62 -11.70
N GLU A 394 -22.30 -14.76 -12.00
CA GLU A 394 -23.68 -14.89 -11.53
C GLU A 394 -24.35 -16.18 -12.03
N ALA A 395 -23.99 -16.63 -13.24
CA ALA A 395 -24.42 -17.91 -13.80
C ALA A 395 -23.73 -19.15 -13.17
N GLY A 396 -22.86 -18.96 -12.17
CA GLY A 396 -22.16 -20.02 -11.45
C GLY A 396 -20.78 -20.36 -12.00
N GLY A 397 -20.29 -19.63 -13.00
CA GLY A 397 -18.91 -19.69 -13.47
C GLY A 397 -17.92 -19.21 -12.41
N SER A 398 -16.65 -19.56 -12.56
CA SER A 398 -15.58 -19.13 -11.65
C SER A 398 -14.28 -18.82 -12.39
N PHE A 399 -13.46 -17.91 -11.83
CA PHE A 399 -12.08 -17.69 -12.26
C PHE A 399 -11.11 -18.44 -11.35
N ILE A 400 -9.97 -18.83 -11.89
CA ILE A 400 -8.83 -19.40 -11.16
C ILE A 400 -7.66 -18.46 -11.39
N LEU A 401 -7.07 -17.93 -10.32
CA LEU A 401 -5.84 -17.14 -10.40
C LEU A 401 -4.62 -18.06 -10.55
N PRO A 402 -3.49 -17.55 -11.08
CA PRO A 402 -2.21 -18.29 -11.09
C PRO A 402 -1.78 -18.83 -9.72
N SER A 403 -2.20 -18.20 -8.62
CA SER A 403 -2.00 -18.65 -7.23
C SER A 403 -2.77 -19.94 -6.86
N GLY A 404 -3.67 -20.40 -7.73
CA GLY A 404 -4.61 -21.47 -7.46
C GLY A 404 -5.80 -21.03 -6.58
N GLU A 405 -5.98 -19.72 -6.38
CA GLU A 405 -7.17 -19.17 -5.75
C GLU A 405 -8.36 -19.22 -6.73
N VAL A 406 -9.54 -19.57 -6.22
CA VAL A 406 -10.77 -19.69 -7.01
C VAL A 406 -11.71 -18.53 -6.66
N ILE A 407 -12.12 -17.79 -7.67
CA ILE A 407 -13.05 -16.67 -7.60
C ILE A 407 -14.39 -17.09 -8.21
N SER A 408 -15.41 -17.31 -7.39
CA SER A 408 -16.80 -17.59 -7.77
C SER A 408 -17.74 -16.45 -7.34
N SER A 409 -19.01 -16.47 -7.76
CA SER A 409 -20.04 -15.50 -7.28
C SER A 409 -20.21 -15.48 -5.75
N ASN A 410 -19.87 -16.58 -5.07
CA ASN A 410 -19.86 -16.68 -3.60
C ASN A 410 -18.46 -16.47 -2.99
N SER A 411 -17.40 -16.44 -3.81
CA SER A 411 -16.09 -16.02 -3.35
C SER A 411 -16.14 -14.51 -3.10
N LYS A 412 -15.70 -14.11 -1.92
CA LYS A 412 -15.68 -12.72 -1.51
C LYS A 412 -14.56 -11.99 -2.26
N LEU A 413 -14.86 -11.52 -3.46
CA LEU A 413 -14.28 -10.29 -3.99
C LEU A 413 -15.41 -9.26 -3.97
N LYS A 414 -15.69 -8.76 -2.77
CA LYS A 414 -16.66 -7.70 -2.54
C LYS A 414 -16.05 -6.37 -2.98
N SER A 415 -16.25 -5.96 -4.22
CA SER A 415 -16.38 -4.53 -4.50
C SER A 415 -17.87 -4.20 -4.50
N VAL A 416 -18.38 -3.81 -3.34
CA VAL A 416 -19.73 -3.23 -3.26
C VAL A 416 -19.73 -1.91 -4.04
N PRO A 417 -20.68 -1.67 -4.97
CA PRO A 417 -20.80 -0.40 -5.66
C PRO A 417 -20.88 0.76 -4.65
N LYS A 418 -20.25 1.90 -4.95
CA LYS A 418 -20.15 3.06 -4.03
C LYS A 418 -21.50 3.55 -3.47
N GLY A 419 -22.62 3.27 -4.16
CA GLY A 419 -23.98 3.62 -3.71
C GLY A 419 -24.53 2.78 -2.56
N ASP A 420 -23.99 1.58 -2.32
CA ASP A 420 -24.50 0.61 -1.32
C ASP A 420 -23.52 0.40 -0.15
N ARG A 421 -22.38 1.11 -0.14
CA ARG A 421 -21.41 1.01 0.96
C ARG A 421 -21.90 1.74 2.19
N LYS A 422 -21.69 1.12 3.36
CA LYS A 422 -21.99 1.76 4.64
C LYS A 422 -20.96 2.85 4.90
N LYS A 423 -21.41 4.10 5.05
CA LYS A 423 -20.54 5.26 5.24
C LYS A 423 -20.34 5.55 6.72
N ILE A 424 -19.10 5.46 7.17
CA ILE A 424 -18.73 5.69 8.57
C ILE A 424 -17.89 6.96 8.65
N LEU A 425 -18.36 7.96 9.39
CA LEU A 425 -17.57 9.14 9.74
C LEU A 425 -16.84 8.89 11.06
N ILE A 426 -15.52 9.02 11.05
CA ILE A 426 -14.63 8.91 12.20
C ILE A 426 -14.01 10.29 12.42
N CYS A 427 -14.38 10.95 13.52
CA CYS A 427 -13.78 12.24 13.90
C CYS A 427 -12.58 11.98 14.82
N GLY A 428 -11.42 12.59 14.56
CA GLY A 428 -10.18 12.36 15.32
C GLY A 428 -9.46 11.07 14.95
N GLY A 429 -9.64 10.58 13.72
CA GLY A 429 -9.12 9.29 13.28
C GLY A 429 -7.61 9.25 12.99
N SER A 430 -6.92 10.40 12.96
CA SER A 430 -5.46 10.43 12.88
C SER A 430 -4.78 10.37 14.26
N GLY A 431 -5.55 10.38 15.35
CA GLY A 431 -5.06 10.11 16.70
C GLY A 431 -4.78 8.63 16.98
N PHE A 432 -4.30 8.32 18.19
CA PHE A 432 -3.91 6.96 18.60
C PHE A 432 -5.04 5.92 18.48
N ILE A 433 -6.13 6.09 19.24
CA ILE A 433 -7.23 5.11 19.22
C ILE A 433 -7.98 5.17 17.88
N GLY A 434 -8.20 6.37 17.36
CA GLY A 434 -8.91 6.58 16.09
C GLY A 434 -8.24 5.87 14.90
N SER A 435 -6.92 5.92 14.80
CA SER A 435 -6.19 5.29 13.70
C SER A 435 -6.20 3.76 13.80
N ASN A 436 -6.06 3.20 15.02
CA ASN A 436 -6.24 1.77 15.25
C ASN A 436 -7.68 1.32 14.95
N PHE A 437 -8.69 2.13 15.27
CA PHE A 437 -10.08 1.83 14.96
C PHE A 437 -10.39 1.87 13.46
N ILE A 438 -9.85 2.86 12.74
CA ILE A 438 -9.94 2.90 11.27
C ILE A 438 -9.31 1.64 10.67
N ARG A 439 -8.12 1.24 11.14
CA ARG A 439 -7.45 0.01 10.71
C ARG A 439 -8.29 -1.24 10.98
N HIS A 440 -8.88 -1.32 12.17
CA HIS A 440 -9.81 -2.40 12.53
C HIS A 440 -10.99 -2.48 11.56
N LEU A 441 -11.70 -1.36 11.32
CA LEU A 441 -12.84 -1.35 10.41
C LEU A 441 -12.44 -1.61 8.96
N TYR A 442 -11.34 -1.01 8.49
CA TYR A 442 -10.87 -1.12 7.12
C TYR A 442 -10.54 -2.56 6.74
N ASN A 443 -9.90 -3.30 7.66
CA ASN A 443 -9.53 -4.70 7.47
C ASN A 443 -10.71 -5.67 7.67
N LYS A 444 -11.68 -5.32 8.52
CA LYS A 444 -12.80 -6.21 8.86
C LYS A 444 -14.00 -6.06 7.91
N TYR A 445 -14.26 -4.86 7.40
CA TYR A 445 -15.44 -4.52 6.62
C TYR A 445 -15.05 -3.93 5.26
N GLU A 446 -15.02 -4.77 4.24
CA GLU A 446 -14.72 -4.39 2.85
C GLU A 446 -15.82 -3.56 2.19
N ASP A 447 -17.04 -3.65 2.72
CA ASP A 447 -18.23 -2.93 2.27
C ASP A 447 -18.42 -1.57 2.94
N TYR A 448 -17.45 -1.13 3.75
CA TYR A 448 -17.49 0.17 4.43
C TYR A 448 -16.68 1.21 3.65
N GLU A 449 -17.22 2.42 3.58
CA GLU A 449 -16.52 3.63 3.18
C GLU A 449 -16.28 4.48 4.43
N LEU A 450 -15.00 4.66 4.78
CA LEU A 450 -14.55 5.34 5.98
C LEU A 450 -14.15 6.78 5.63
N PHE A 451 -14.65 7.72 6.41
CA PHE A 451 -14.35 9.14 6.31
C PHE A 451 -13.64 9.56 7.59
N ASN A 452 -12.35 9.86 7.51
CA ASN A 452 -11.56 10.34 8.63
C ASN A 452 -11.54 11.87 8.64
N LEU A 453 -12.31 12.48 9.53
CA LEU A 453 -12.28 13.92 9.79
C LEU A 453 -11.30 14.21 10.93
N ASP A 454 -10.22 14.93 10.65
CA ASP A 454 -9.24 15.30 11.66
C ASP A 454 -8.73 16.73 11.43
N LEU A 455 -8.42 17.44 12.51
CA LEU A 455 -7.85 18.80 12.46
C LEU A 455 -6.31 18.77 12.42
N LEU A 456 -5.70 17.63 12.76
CA LEU A 456 -4.26 17.42 12.91
C LEU A 456 -3.66 18.37 13.96
N THR A 457 -4.30 18.44 15.13
CA THR A 457 -3.73 19.11 16.30
C THR A 457 -2.50 18.34 16.80
N TYR A 458 -1.95 18.73 17.96
CA TYR A 458 -0.71 18.17 18.48
C TYR A 458 -0.66 16.63 18.50
N SER A 459 -1.80 15.97 18.75
CA SER A 459 -1.91 14.51 18.86
C SER A 459 -2.35 13.81 17.58
N GLY A 460 -2.73 14.56 16.54
CA GLY A 460 -3.07 14.02 15.23
C GLY A 460 -1.82 13.81 14.38
N ASN A 461 -1.64 12.59 13.85
CA ASN A 461 -0.53 12.28 12.97
C ASN A 461 -1.02 11.45 11.78
N GLN A 462 -0.95 12.02 10.57
CA GLN A 462 -1.31 11.28 9.35
C GLN A 462 -0.42 10.04 9.16
N ASN A 463 0.81 10.05 9.69
CA ASN A 463 1.71 8.91 9.58
C ASN A 463 1.17 7.65 10.28
N ASN A 464 0.18 7.80 11.18
CA ASN A 464 -0.47 6.69 11.87
C ASN A 464 -1.30 5.79 10.93
N LEU A 465 -1.59 6.25 9.71
CA LEU A 465 -2.42 5.55 8.72
C LEU A 465 -1.70 5.39 7.37
N LEU A 466 -0.36 5.48 7.34
CA LEU A 466 0.41 5.34 6.10
C LEU A 466 0.08 4.04 5.38
N ASP A 467 0.06 2.93 6.10
CA ASP A 467 -0.30 1.61 5.59
C ASP A 467 -1.65 1.60 4.84
N ILE A 468 -2.67 2.30 5.36
CA ILE A 468 -3.98 2.39 4.70
C ILE A 468 -3.96 3.39 3.55
N THR A 469 -3.35 4.56 3.75
CA THR A 469 -3.28 5.61 2.72
C THR A 469 -2.48 5.15 1.50
N GLU A 470 -1.40 4.39 1.68
CA GLU A 470 -0.61 3.79 0.60
C GLU A 470 -1.42 2.75 -0.18
N ILE A 471 -2.22 1.92 0.51
CA ILE A 471 -3.14 0.98 -0.16
C ILE A 471 -4.15 1.75 -1.03
N GLU A 472 -4.69 2.85 -0.52
CA GLU A 472 -5.76 3.65 -1.14
C GLU A 472 -5.27 4.58 -2.26
N LEU A 473 -4.03 5.07 -2.20
CA LEU A 473 -3.39 5.81 -3.28
C LEU A 473 -3.35 5.01 -4.59
N GLY A 474 -3.20 3.69 -4.46
CA GLY A 474 -3.20 2.79 -5.61
C GLY A 474 -4.58 2.25 -6.02
N LYS A 475 -5.68 2.93 -5.67
CA LYS A 475 -7.06 2.60 -6.10
C LYS A 475 -7.67 3.73 -6.94
N THR A 476 -8.52 3.38 -7.90
CA THR A 476 -9.33 4.38 -8.62
C THR A 476 -10.29 5.09 -7.67
N LYS A 477 -10.79 6.28 -8.05
CA LYS A 477 -11.68 7.10 -7.21
C LYS A 477 -12.96 6.35 -6.81
N GLU A 478 -13.40 5.38 -7.62
CA GLU A 478 -14.57 4.53 -7.42
C GLU A 478 -14.30 3.41 -6.39
N ASN A 479 -13.04 2.97 -6.28
CA ASN A 479 -12.63 1.87 -5.40
C ASN A 479 -12.04 2.31 -4.06
N LYS A 480 -11.80 3.61 -3.87
CA LYS A 480 -11.40 4.15 -2.56
C LYS A 480 -12.46 3.87 -1.51
N ARG A 481 -12.01 3.41 -0.35
CA ARG A 481 -12.81 3.13 0.85
C ARG A 481 -12.37 3.94 2.06
N TYR A 482 -11.27 4.70 1.95
CA TYR A 482 -10.81 5.60 2.99
C TYR A 482 -10.66 6.99 2.42
N ASN A 483 -11.29 7.95 3.08
CA ASN A 483 -11.30 9.36 2.70
C ASN A 483 -10.79 10.18 3.88
N PHE A 484 -9.62 10.79 3.73
CA PHE A 484 -9.15 11.78 4.71
C PHE A 484 -9.78 13.15 4.42
N ILE A 485 -10.28 13.80 5.46
CA ILE A 485 -10.86 15.13 5.42
C ILE A 485 -10.17 15.97 6.49
N HIS A 486 -9.42 16.98 6.06
CA HIS A 486 -8.89 17.97 6.98
C HIS A 486 -9.98 18.97 7.34
N GLY A 487 -10.34 19.07 8.61
CA GLY A 487 -11.39 19.97 9.05
C GLY A 487 -11.57 20.04 10.56
N ASN A 488 -12.31 21.04 11.01
CA ASN A 488 -12.58 21.27 12.43
C ASN A 488 -14.03 20.91 12.76
N ILE A 489 -14.24 20.06 13.77
CA ILE A 489 -15.57 19.70 14.26
C ILE A 489 -16.31 20.88 14.93
N CYS A 490 -15.64 21.99 15.19
CA CYS A 490 -16.24 23.23 15.69
C CYS A 490 -16.70 24.16 14.55
N ASP A 491 -16.38 23.85 13.29
CA ASP A 491 -16.80 24.65 12.14
C ASP A 491 -18.17 24.19 11.64
N LYS A 492 -19.20 24.95 12.02
CA LYS A 492 -20.59 24.67 11.65
C LYS A 492 -20.81 24.64 10.14
N VAL A 493 -20.26 25.60 9.39
CA VAL A 493 -20.51 25.70 7.94
C VAL A 493 -19.86 24.54 7.23
N PHE A 494 -18.65 24.17 7.64
CA PHE A 494 -17.97 23.00 7.13
C PHE A 494 -18.75 21.71 7.42
N LEU A 495 -19.21 21.52 8.66
CA LEU A 495 -19.94 20.30 9.04
C LEU A 495 -21.29 20.17 8.33
N ASP A 496 -22.08 21.25 8.23
CA ASP A 496 -23.35 21.26 7.49
C ASP A 496 -23.13 20.84 6.03
N ASN A 497 -22.08 21.38 5.38
CA ASN A 497 -21.70 20.95 4.03
C ASN A 497 -21.26 19.48 3.97
N LEU A 498 -20.50 19.01 4.96
CA LEU A 498 -20.01 17.63 4.99
C LEU A 498 -21.17 16.63 5.09
N PHE A 499 -22.11 16.87 6.01
CA PHE A 499 -23.27 16.01 6.24
C PHE A 499 -24.32 16.14 5.12
N SER A 500 -24.51 17.33 4.56
CA SER A 500 -25.40 17.53 3.39
C SER A 500 -24.91 16.78 2.15
N ASN A 501 -23.60 16.72 1.93
CA ASN A 501 -23.01 16.04 0.77
C ASN A 501 -22.80 14.53 0.99
N ASN A 502 -22.90 14.04 2.23
CA ASN A 502 -22.65 12.64 2.57
C ASN A 502 -23.70 12.10 3.52
N LYS A 503 -24.47 11.11 3.06
CA LYS A 503 -25.36 10.34 3.92
C LYS A 503 -24.57 9.32 4.73
N PHE A 504 -24.14 9.69 5.94
CA PHE A 504 -23.46 8.77 6.85
C PHE A 504 -24.46 7.81 7.54
N ASP A 505 -24.02 6.58 7.77
CA ASP A 505 -24.79 5.58 8.52
C ASP A 505 -24.39 5.54 10.00
N VAL A 506 -23.12 5.87 10.28
CA VAL A 506 -22.56 5.91 11.64
C VAL A 506 -21.58 7.07 11.75
N VAL A 507 -21.63 7.78 12.87
CA VAL A 507 -20.63 8.78 13.26
C VAL A 507 -19.97 8.33 14.57
N VAL A 508 -18.64 8.27 14.61
CA VAL A 508 -17.85 7.91 15.79
C VAL A 508 -16.92 9.07 16.15
N ASN A 509 -17.05 9.60 17.36
CA ASN A 509 -16.30 10.78 17.79
C ASN A 509 -15.13 10.43 18.73
N PHE A 510 -13.92 10.33 18.18
CA PHE A 510 -12.67 10.26 18.94
C PHE A 510 -12.03 11.64 19.16
N ALA A 511 -12.40 12.64 18.37
CA ALA A 511 -11.80 13.97 18.41
C ALA A 511 -11.95 14.57 19.82
N ALA A 512 -10.81 14.75 20.47
CA ALA A 512 -10.72 15.33 21.81
C ALA A 512 -9.30 15.77 22.11
N GLU A 513 -9.18 16.86 22.85
CA GLU A 513 -7.96 17.14 23.62
C GLU A 513 -7.89 16.16 24.80
N SER A 514 -6.74 15.51 25.02
CA SER A 514 -6.67 14.26 25.80
C SER A 514 -5.61 14.16 26.89
N HIS A 515 -4.75 15.17 27.08
CA HIS A 515 -3.67 15.10 28.07
C HIS A 515 -3.98 15.93 29.32
N VAL A 516 -4.02 15.27 30.48
CA VAL A 516 -4.31 15.90 31.77
C VAL A 516 -3.38 17.09 32.05
N ASP A 517 -2.06 16.94 31.88
CA ASP A 517 -1.09 18.03 32.18
C ASP A 517 -1.32 19.25 31.28
N ARG A 518 -1.72 19.04 30.02
CA ARG A 518 -2.03 20.14 29.10
C ARG A 518 -3.29 20.88 29.54
N SER A 519 -4.30 20.15 30.02
CA SER A 519 -5.57 20.72 30.50
C SER A 519 -5.42 21.59 31.76
N LEU A 520 -4.40 21.32 32.58
CA LEU A 520 -4.06 22.13 33.75
C LEU A 520 -3.41 23.47 33.34
N CYS A 521 -2.61 23.47 32.26
CA CYS A 521 -1.97 24.67 31.74
C CYS A 521 -2.95 25.55 30.95
N SER A 522 -3.78 24.95 30.10
CA SER A 522 -4.82 25.63 29.32
C SER A 522 -5.97 24.68 29.05
N SER A 523 -7.15 24.98 29.60
CA SER A 523 -8.37 24.18 29.41
C SER A 523 -9.23 24.68 28.25
N TYR A 524 -8.89 25.80 27.61
CA TYR A 524 -9.71 26.43 26.57
C TYR A 524 -9.98 25.49 25.39
N ASP A 525 -8.93 24.85 24.86
CA ASP A 525 -9.05 23.92 23.72
C ASP A 525 -9.82 22.65 24.10
N PHE A 526 -9.74 22.21 25.36
CA PHE A 526 -10.54 21.09 25.88
C PHE A 526 -12.03 21.42 25.88
N ILE A 527 -12.41 22.63 26.27
CA ILE A 527 -13.82 23.06 26.24
C ILE A 527 -14.32 23.16 24.80
N ASN A 528 -13.56 23.79 23.91
CA ASN A 528 -13.95 23.92 22.52
C ASN A 528 -14.08 22.56 21.84
N THR A 529 -13.02 21.75 21.82
CA THR A 529 -13.04 20.48 21.10
C THR A 529 -13.98 19.47 21.76
N ASN A 530 -13.87 19.26 23.08
CA ASN A 530 -14.56 18.14 23.73
C ASN A 530 -16.04 18.45 23.99
N ILE A 531 -16.42 19.72 24.20
CA ILE A 531 -17.81 20.10 24.49
C ILE A 531 -18.48 20.71 23.26
N VAL A 532 -17.92 21.81 22.72
CA VAL A 532 -18.53 22.51 21.58
C VAL A 532 -18.50 21.62 20.35
N GLY A 533 -17.37 20.97 20.05
CA GLY A 533 -17.25 20.04 18.94
C GLY A 533 -18.23 18.86 19.03
N THR A 534 -18.35 18.24 20.22
CA THR A 534 -19.35 17.18 20.44
C THR A 534 -20.78 17.71 20.23
N HIS A 535 -21.10 18.90 20.73
CA HIS A 535 -22.41 19.52 20.51
C HIS A 535 -22.71 19.71 19.01
N MET A 536 -21.75 20.21 18.23
CA MET A 536 -21.92 20.38 16.78
C MET A 536 -22.21 19.04 16.12
N LEU A 537 -21.44 17.99 16.42
CA LEU A 537 -21.64 16.67 15.82
C LEU A 537 -23.01 16.07 16.16
N VAL A 538 -23.47 16.14 17.41
CA VAL A 538 -24.79 15.60 17.77
C VAL A 538 -25.95 16.39 17.16
N GLU A 539 -25.76 17.70 16.97
CA GLU A 539 -26.72 18.55 16.29
C GLU A 539 -26.81 18.21 14.79
N GLU A 540 -25.69 18.03 14.11
CA GLU A 540 -25.67 17.57 12.71
C GLU A 540 -26.28 16.17 12.57
N CYS A 541 -25.98 15.26 13.50
CA CYS A 541 -26.60 13.94 13.53
C CYS A 541 -28.12 14.01 13.66
N ARG A 542 -28.62 14.96 14.46
CA ARG A 542 -30.06 15.20 14.66
C ARG A 542 -30.70 15.79 13.41
N ILE A 543 -30.07 16.80 12.79
CA ILE A 543 -30.59 17.48 11.59
C ILE A 543 -30.67 16.51 10.40
N HIS A 544 -29.61 15.72 10.19
CA HIS A 544 -29.50 14.82 9.05
C HIS A 544 -30.07 13.42 9.30
N GLY A 545 -30.59 13.14 10.49
CA GLY A 545 -31.22 11.87 10.83
C GLY A 545 -30.25 10.69 10.78
N ILE A 546 -29.04 10.87 11.31
CA ILE A 546 -28.00 9.84 11.28
C ILE A 546 -28.44 8.63 12.13
N PRO A 547 -28.39 7.40 11.59
CA PRO A 547 -28.90 6.21 12.28
C PRO A 547 -28.17 5.85 13.56
N ARG A 548 -26.90 6.26 13.73
CA ARG A 548 -26.12 5.95 14.93
C ARG A 548 -24.98 6.94 15.18
N PHE A 549 -24.90 7.47 16.40
CA PHE A 549 -23.76 8.25 16.89
C PHE A 549 -23.09 7.56 18.08
N LEU A 550 -21.76 7.45 18.10
CA LEU A 550 -21.01 6.94 19.24
C LEU A 550 -20.01 7.98 19.75
N GLN A 551 -20.17 8.36 21.02
CA GLN A 551 -19.21 9.20 21.73
C GLN A 551 -18.16 8.34 22.44
N ILE A 552 -16.88 8.60 22.17
CA ILE A 552 -15.77 8.02 22.92
C ILE A 552 -15.48 8.88 24.15
N SER A 553 -15.45 8.26 25.31
CA SER A 553 -15.27 8.89 26.62
C SER A 553 -14.26 8.08 27.45
N THR A 554 -14.08 8.47 28.71
CA THR A 554 -13.03 7.93 29.61
C THR A 554 -13.61 7.52 30.95
N ASP A 555 -12.96 6.62 31.66
CA ASP A 555 -13.25 6.28 33.05
C ASP A 555 -12.90 7.41 34.03
N GLU A 556 -12.01 8.34 33.69
CA GLU A 556 -11.68 9.51 34.53
C GLU A 556 -12.91 10.39 34.82
N VAL A 557 -13.99 10.27 34.04
CA VAL A 557 -15.24 10.99 34.30
C VAL A 557 -15.85 10.64 35.65
N TYR A 558 -15.52 9.49 36.22
CA TYR A 558 -16.00 9.05 37.53
C TYR A 558 -15.18 9.61 38.71
N GLY A 559 -13.99 10.17 38.45
CA GLY A 559 -13.05 10.59 39.49
C GLY A 559 -12.41 9.40 40.25
N ASP A 560 -11.84 9.68 41.41
CA ASP A 560 -11.18 8.68 42.26
C ASP A 560 -12.15 7.62 42.81
N ILE A 561 -11.75 6.36 42.74
CA ILE A 561 -12.49 5.20 43.25
C ILE A 561 -11.62 4.43 44.26
N PRO A 562 -11.62 4.82 45.55
CA PRO A 562 -10.79 4.16 46.57
C PRO A 562 -11.17 2.69 46.79
N GLU A 563 -12.47 2.39 46.78
CA GLU A 563 -13.01 1.05 47.01
C GLU A 563 -14.05 0.67 45.94
N GLY A 564 -14.13 -0.63 45.61
CA GLY A 564 -15.10 -1.13 44.64
C GLY A 564 -14.81 -0.71 43.19
N HIS A 565 -15.88 -0.52 42.42
CA HIS A 565 -15.84 -0.21 40.99
C HIS A 565 -16.91 0.83 40.60
N SER A 566 -16.61 1.65 39.60
CA SER A 566 -17.59 2.54 38.98
C SER A 566 -18.36 1.81 37.87
N THR A 567 -19.69 1.91 37.89
CA THR A 567 -20.57 1.35 36.85
C THR A 567 -21.13 2.46 35.98
N GLU A 568 -21.84 2.13 34.91
CA GLU A 568 -22.48 3.14 34.04
C GLU A 568 -23.58 3.95 34.74
N MET A 569 -24.02 3.52 35.92
CA MET A 569 -24.96 4.23 36.78
C MET A 569 -24.28 5.19 37.76
N SER A 570 -22.95 5.10 37.92
CA SER A 570 -22.18 6.03 38.75
C SER A 570 -22.27 7.44 38.16
N SER A 571 -22.44 8.43 39.05
CA SER A 571 -22.51 9.84 38.65
C SER A 571 -21.12 10.33 38.22
N PRO A 572 -21.00 11.13 37.15
CA PRO A 572 -19.74 11.78 36.83
C PRO A 572 -19.27 12.67 37.98
N ASN A 573 -18.00 12.53 38.37
CA ASN A 573 -17.36 13.30 39.45
C ASN A 573 -15.89 13.60 39.08
N PRO A 574 -15.63 14.35 38.00
CA PRO A 574 -14.30 14.54 37.44
C PRO A 574 -13.40 15.42 38.34
N SER A 575 -12.13 15.02 38.49
CA SER A 575 -11.15 15.72 39.36
C SER A 575 -10.24 16.71 38.63
N ASN A 576 -10.27 16.77 37.30
CA ASN A 576 -9.41 17.62 36.48
C ASN A 576 -10.14 18.20 35.25
N PRO A 577 -9.61 19.28 34.60
CA PRO A 577 -10.30 19.94 33.49
C PRO A 577 -10.54 19.04 32.27
N TYR A 578 -9.62 18.13 31.95
CA TYR A 578 -9.81 17.13 30.89
C TYR A 578 -11.01 16.23 31.20
N ALA A 579 -11.02 15.57 32.36
CA ALA A 579 -12.11 14.70 32.78
C ALA A 579 -13.45 15.46 32.83
N ALA A 580 -13.45 16.71 33.29
CA ALA A 580 -14.64 17.57 33.33
C ALA A 580 -15.19 17.87 31.93
N SER A 581 -14.32 18.12 30.95
CA SER A 581 -14.73 18.34 29.57
C SER A 581 -15.33 17.08 28.93
N LYS A 582 -14.77 15.89 29.20
CA LYS A 582 -15.32 14.59 28.71
C LYS A 582 -16.64 14.24 29.39
N ALA A 583 -16.75 14.46 30.70
CA ALA A 583 -18.01 14.30 31.43
C ALA A 583 -19.10 15.24 30.88
N SER A 584 -18.73 16.47 30.53
CA SER A 584 -19.66 17.43 29.92
C SER A 584 -20.11 16.98 28.53
N ALA A 585 -19.22 16.42 27.71
CA ALA A 585 -19.56 15.82 26.42
C ALA A 585 -20.59 14.68 26.57
N ASP A 586 -20.39 13.79 27.55
CA ASP A 586 -21.34 12.73 27.88
C ASP A 586 -22.73 13.30 28.23
N LEU A 587 -22.77 14.37 29.03
CA LEU A 587 -24.03 15.02 29.42
C LEU A 587 -24.73 15.67 28.22
N VAL A 588 -23.99 16.29 27.29
CA VAL A 588 -24.53 16.83 26.04
C VAL A 588 -25.19 15.72 25.22
N VAL A 589 -24.49 14.61 24.97
CA VAL A 589 -25.02 13.47 24.21
C VAL A 589 -26.27 12.89 24.87
N ARG A 590 -26.24 12.70 26.20
CA ARG A 590 -27.39 12.21 26.97
C ARG A 590 -28.59 13.15 26.91
N SER A 591 -28.36 14.46 26.91
CA SER A 591 -29.44 15.43 26.78
C SER A 591 -30.14 15.26 25.43
N TYR A 592 -29.39 15.10 24.34
CA TYR A 592 -29.91 14.89 22.98
C TYR A 592 -30.68 13.58 22.81
N ILE A 593 -30.20 12.50 23.43
CA ILE A 593 -30.96 11.24 23.50
C ILE A 593 -32.33 11.49 24.14
N ARG A 594 -32.39 12.19 25.26
CA ARG A 594 -33.64 12.41 26.02
C ARG A 594 -34.57 13.43 25.38
N SER A 595 -34.04 14.53 24.84
CA SER A 595 -34.85 15.63 24.30
C SER A 595 -35.23 15.43 22.83
N HIS A 596 -34.43 14.70 22.06
CA HIS A 596 -34.61 14.55 20.62
C HIS A 596 -34.71 13.10 20.14
N GLY A 597 -34.56 12.11 21.03
CA GLY A 597 -34.57 10.70 20.63
C GLY A 597 -33.40 10.33 19.71
N LEU A 598 -32.28 11.05 19.79
CA LEU A 598 -31.11 10.79 18.96
C LEU A 598 -30.60 9.36 19.21
N PRO A 599 -30.39 8.52 18.18
CA PRO A 599 -29.85 7.17 18.34
C PRO A 599 -28.35 7.24 18.62
N ALA A 600 -28.01 7.50 19.89
CA ALA A 600 -26.64 7.72 20.32
C ALA A 600 -26.24 6.80 21.47
N LEU A 601 -24.95 6.51 21.53
CA LEU A 601 -24.29 5.63 22.49
C LEU A 601 -23.07 6.35 23.08
N ILE A 602 -22.67 5.94 24.28
CA ILE A 602 -21.42 6.40 24.91
C ILE A 602 -20.60 5.17 25.30
N ILE A 603 -19.32 5.17 24.97
CA ILE A 603 -18.38 4.17 25.46
C ILE A 603 -17.28 4.84 26.28
N ARG A 604 -17.05 4.34 27.50
CA ARG A 604 -16.04 4.87 28.44
C ARG A 604 -14.91 3.86 28.55
N GLY A 605 -13.78 4.17 27.93
CA GLY A 605 -12.59 3.33 27.99
C GLY A 605 -11.69 3.67 29.16
N SER A 606 -11.04 2.66 29.73
CA SER A 606 -9.92 2.83 30.64
C SER A 606 -8.63 3.21 29.91
N ASN A 607 -7.48 3.27 30.61
CA ASN A 607 -6.20 3.67 30.04
C ASN A 607 -5.78 2.74 28.89
N ASN A 608 -5.88 3.25 27.67
CA ASN A 608 -5.50 2.52 26.45
C ASN A 608 -3.97 2.53 26.26
N PHE A 609 -3.42 1.44 25.74
CA PHE A 609 -2.01 1.33 25.32
C PHE A 609 -1.83 0.51 24.04
N GLY A 610 -0.75 0.78 23.30
CA GLY A 610 -0.45 0.07 22.04
C GLY A 610 0.36 0.89 21.02
N PRO A 611 0.50 0.35 19.80
CA PRO A 611 1.13 1.02 18.65
C PRO A 611 0.54 2.39 18.34
N TYR A 612 1.37 3.35 17.92
CA TYR A 612 0.99 4.73 17.57
C TYR A 612 0.48 5.61 18.73
N GLN A 613 0.62 5.17 19.98
CA GLN A 613 0.33 6.02 21.14
C GLN A 613 1.30 7.21 21.20
N TYR A 614 0.78 8.41 21.46
CA TYR A 614 1.59 9.63 21.43
C TYR A 614 2.73 9.57 22.48
N PRO A 615 4.00 9.86 22.14
CA PRO A 615 5.17 9.66 23.02
C PRO A 615 5.22 10.43 24.34
N GLU A 616 4.22 11.27 24.65
CA GLU A 616 4.11 11.97 25.94
C GLU A 616 3.38 11.13 27.01
N LYS A 617 2.67 10.07 26.59
CA LYS A 617 1.94 9.17 27.50
C LYS A 617 2.92 8.21 28.20
N LEU A 618 2.57 7.73 29.39
CA LEU A 618 3.47 6.97 30.28
C LEU A 618 4.24 5.84 29.58
N ILE A 619 3.54 4.93 28.90
CA ILE A 619 4.14 3.74 28.25
C ILE A 619 5.10 4.14 27.11
N PRO A 620 4.68 4.89 26.09
CA PRO A 620 5.58 5.25 25.00
C PRO A 620 6.70 6.21 25.43
N LEU A 621 6.45 7.07 26.42
CA LEU A 621 7.50 7.90 27.01
C LEU A 621 8.55 7.04 27.70
N ALA A 622 8.12 6.05 28.50
CA ALA A 622 9.01 5.14 29.18
C ALA A 622 9.86 4.33 28.20
N ILE A 623 9.23 3.71 27.19
CA ILE A 623 9.96 2.93 26.18
C ILE A 623 11.00 3.81 25.47
N SER A 624 10.58 4.97 24.95
CA SER A 624 11.48 5.83 24.18
C SER A 624 12.59 6.46 25.03
N ASN A 625 12.32 6.86 26.28
CA ASN A 625 13.36 7.40 27.15
C ASN A 625 14.37 6.34 27.54
N LEU A 626 13.93 5.12 27.86
CA LEU A 626 14.84 4.03 28.20
C LEU A 626 15.73 3.61 27.02
N ILE A 627 15.18 3.60 25.80
CA ILE A 627 15.98 3.41 24.57
C ILE A 627 17.02 4.53 24.39
N GLU A 628 16.67 5.77 24.73
CA GLU A 628 17.57 6.94 24.69
C GLU A 628 18.49 7.08 25.91
N ASP A 629 18.49 6.10 26.82
CA ASP A 629 19.19 6.13 28.10
C ASP A 629 18.86 7.35 29.00
N LYS A 630 17.59 7.78 28.97
CA LYS A 630 17.04 8.86 29.79
C LYS A 630 16.14 8.31 30.89
N LYS A 631 16.06 9.06 32.00
CA LYS A 631 15.13 8.75 33.09
C LYS A 631 13.68 9.04 32.70
N ILE A 632 12.78 8.33 33.36
CA ILE A 632 11.33 8.46 33.19
C ILE A 632 10.80 9.39 34.28
N PRO A 633 10.19 10.55 33.95
CA PRO A 633 9.53 11.38 34.94
C PRO A 633 8.27 10.67 35.46
N VAL A 634 8.16 10.49 36.77
CA VAL A 634 7.03 9.85 37.45
C VAL A 634 6.37 10.86 38.39
N HIS A 635 5.06 11.04 38.28
CA HIS A 635 4.30 11.94 39.15
C HIS A 635 4.08 11.29 40.52
N GLY A 636 4.30 12.05 41.60
CA GLY A 636 4.13 11.56 42.96
C GLY A 636 5.03 10.37 43.27
N ASP A 637 4.51 9.39 44.02
CA ASP A 637 5.22 8.13 44.34
C ASP A 637 5.08 7.05 43.26
N GLY A 638 4.30 7.31 42.19
CA GLY A 638 4.05 6.35 41.11
C GLY A 638 3.09 5.20 41.49
N MET A 639 2.43 5.26 42.64
CA MET A 639 1.52 4.23 43.12
C MET A 639 0.09 4.35 42.58
N HIS A 640 -0.18 5.32 41.71
CA HIS A 640 -1.48 5.47 41.05
C HIS A 640 -1.84 4.21 40.28
N ILE A 641 -3.05 3.69 40.52
CA ILE A 641 -3.58 2.48 39.90
C ILE A 641 -4.45 2.87 38.73
N ARG A 642 -4.17 2.28 37.57
CA ARG A 642 -4.92 2.47 36.33
C ARG A 642 -5.35 1.11 35.79
N SER A 643 -6.48 1.09 35.08
CA SER A 643 -6.94 -0.10 34.36
C SER A 643 -6.45 -0.04 32.92
N TRP A 644 -5.51 -0.91 32.54
CA TRP A 644 -4.82 -0.86 31.26
C TRP A 644 -5.44 -1.80 30.23
N ILE A 645 -5.92 -1.25 29.12
CA ILE A 645 -6.55 -2.00 28.03
C ILE A 645 -5.75 -1.85 26.72
N TYR A 646 -5.54 -2.97 26.03
CA TYR A 646 -4.86 -2.95 24.74
C TYR A 646 -5.77 -2.31 23.68
N VAL A 647 -5.20 -1.43 22.84
CA VAL A 647 -5.97 -0.61 21.89
C VAL A 647 -6.82 -1.44 20.93
N ASN A 648 -6.35 -2.62 20.50
CA ASN A 648 -7.11 -3.49 19.61
C ASN A 648 -8.34 -4.10 20.31
N ASP A 649 -8.25 -4.41 21.61
CA ASP A 649 -9.38 -4.91 22.39
C ASP A 649 -10.42 -3.81 22.63
N PHE A 650 -9.97 -2.56 22.82
CA PHE A 650 -10.87 -1.42 22.88
C PHE A 650 -11.54 -1.12 21.53
N CYS A 651 -10.80 -1.20 20.41
CA CYS A 651 -11.37 -1.09 19.07
C CYS A 651 -12.42 -2.17 18.78
N ASN A 652 -12.17 -3.40 19.25
CA ASN A 652 -13.15 -4.49 19.20
C ASN A 652 -14.41 -4.17 20.04
N ALA A 653 -14.25 -3.60 21.24
CA ALA A 653 -15.37 -3.17 22.08
C ALA A 653 -16.22 -2.10 21.38
N ILE A 654 -15.57 -1.09 20.79
CA ILE A 654 -16.22 -0.02 20.02
C ILE A 654 -17.05 -0.62 18.88
N ASP A 655 -16.45 -1.52 18.10
CA ASP A 655 -17.11 -2.20 16.99
C ASP A 655 -18.36 -2.99 17.45
N ILE A 656 -18.24 -3.74 18.55
CA ILE A 656 -19.39 -4.46 19.13
C ILE A 656 -20.50 -3.48 19.56
N VAL A 657 -20.14 -2.39 20.25
CA VAL A 657 -21.11 -1.40 20.74
C VAL A 657 -21.82 -0.69 19.58
N ILE A 658 -21.11 -0.31 18.51
CA ILE A 658 -21.74 0.33 17.34
C ILE A 658 -22.75 -0.61 16.67
N HIS A 659 -22.50 -1.92 16.67
CA HIS A 659 -23.36 -2.87 15.97
C HIS A 659 -24.51 -3.42 16.83
N LYS A 660 -24.24 -3.68 18.10
CA LYS A 660 -25.15 -4.42 18.99
C LYS A 660 -25.63 -3.60 20.19
N GLY A 661 -25.04 -2.44 20.44
CA GLY A 661 -25.43 -1.56 21.54
C GLY A 661 -26.86 -1.06 21.38
N GLU A 662 -27.54 -0.93 22.51
CA GLU A 662 -28.89 -0.38 22.58
C GLU A 662 -28.83 1.14 22.71
N ASP A 663 -29.51 1.87 21.83
CA ASP A 663 -29.48 3.34 21.83
C ASP A 663 -29.81 3.91 23.22
N GLY A 664 -29.15 5.00 23.57
CA GLY A 664 -29.26 5.65 24.87
C GLY A 664 -28.42 5.03 26.00
N HIS A 665 -27.72 3.93 25.73
CA HIS A 665 -26.88 3.27 26.73
C HIS A 665 -25.44 3.76 26.74
N ILE A 666 -24.84 3.62 27.93
CA ILE A 666 -23.41 3.77 28.18
C ILE A 666 -22.82 2.37 28.36
N TYR A 667 -21.59 2.16 27.92
CA TYR A 667 -20.82 0.92 28.14
C TYR A 667 -19.40 1.25 28.62
N ASN A 668 -18.98 0.67 29.74
CA ASN A 668 -17.62 0.77 30.25
C ASN A 668 -16.73 -0.34 29.69
N VAL A 669 -15.49 0.02 29.33
CA VAL A 669 -14.44 -0.92 28.92
C VAL A 669 -13.24 -0.78 29.85
N SER A 670 -12.88 -1.88 30.52
CA SER A 670 -11.85 -1.97 31.54
C SER A 670 -10.88 -3.07 31.17
N GLY A 671 -9.61 -2.84 31.43
CA GLY A 671 -8.54 -3.81 31.26
C GLY A 671 -7.97 -4.29 32.60
N THR A 672 -6.65 -4.45 32.65
CA THR A 672 -5.94 -5.01 33.79
C THR A 672 -5.47 -3.92 34.75
N PRO A 673 -5.82 -3.97 36.05
CA PRO A 673 -5.35 -2.99 37.02
C PRO A 673 -3.86 -3.17 37.30
N LYS A 674 -3.07 -2.10 37.13
CA LYS A 674 -1.64 -2.03 37.46
C LYS A 674 -1.30 -0.63 37.97
N THR A 675 -0.34 -0.55 38.87
CA THR A 675 0.31 0.72 39.26
C THR A 675 1.20 1.23 38.13
N ASN A 676 1.50 2.53 38.12
CA ASN A 676 2.46 3.08 37.16
C ASN A 676 3.83 2.40 37.30
N LEU A 677 4.32 2.15 38.52
CA LEU A 677 5.61 1.49 38.73
C LEU A 677 5.66 0.04 38.21
N GLU A 678 4.58 -0.74 38.33
CA GLU A 678 4.53 -2.09 37.75
C GLU A 678 4.64 -2.07 36.21
N ILE A 679 4.03 -1.08 35.57
CA ILE A 679 4.16 -0.87 34.12
C ILE A 679 5.61 -0.56 33.74
N LEU A 680 6.24 0.38 34.45
CA LEU A 680 7.62 0.78 34.17
C LEU A 680 8.61 -0.37 34.39
N GLY A 681 8.42 -1.14 35.47
CA GLY A 681 9.21 -2.36 35.71
C GLY A 681 9.07 -3.37 34.59
N SER A 682 7.84 -3.60 34.10
CA SER A 682 7.59 -4.53 32.99
C SER A 682 8.27 -4.07 31.69
N ILE A 683 8.24 -2.77 31.38
CA ILE A 683 8.92 -2.20 30.21
C ILE A 683 10.44 -2.38 30.32
N ARG A 684 11.02 -2.05 31.47
CA ARG A 684 12.45 -2.24 31.74
C ARG A 684 12.87 -3.70 31.49
N ASP A 685 12.08 -4.65 32.01
CA ASP A 685 12.37 -6.08 31.88
C ASP A 685 12.29 -6.54 30.42
N MET A 686 11.30 -6.06 29.66
CA MET A 686 11.14 -6.35 28.23
C MET A 686 12.27 -5.74 27.37
N LEU A 687 12.85 -4.63 27.80
CA LEU A 687 14.04 -4.02 27.19
C LEU A 687 15.35 -4.68 27.64
N ALA A 688 15.29 -5.67 28.54
CA ALA A 688 16.44 -6.39 29.08
C ALA A 688 17.53 -5.47 29.67
N LEU A 689 17.13 -4.39 30.35
CA LEU A 689 18.08 -3.45 30.95
C LEU A 689 18.66 -4.01 32.26
N GLU A 690 19.97 -3.85 32.44
CA GLU A 690 20.67 -4.25 33.68
C GLU A 690 20.43 -3.28 34.84
N LYS A 691 19.95 -2.06 34.56
CA LYS A 691 19.70 -1.01 35.56
C LYS A 691 18.50 -1.35 36.43
N GLU A 692 18.57 -1.06 37.72
CA GLU A 692 17.40 -1.17 38.59
C GLU A 692 16.32 -0.14 38.23
N LEU A 693 15.05 -0.42 38.56
CA LEU A 693 13.96 0.51 38.23
C LEU A 693 14.17 1.88 38.89
N SER A 694 14.72 1.91 40.11
CA SER A 694 15.05 3.13 40.85
C SER A 694 16.09 4.01 40.15
N GLU A 695 16.93 3.43 39.28
CA GLU A 695 17.91 4.17 38.47
C GLU A 695 17.29 4.72 37.18
N CYS A 696 16.18 4.12 36.75
CA CYS A 696 15.46 4.44 35.51
C CYS A 696 14.41 5.55 35.69
N VAL A 697 14.01 5.85 36.93
CA VAL A 697 12.92 6.80 37.23
C VAL A 697 13.42 8.06 37.93
N GLU A 698 12.68 9.14 37.76
CA GLU A 698 12.84 10.40 38.48
C GLU A 698 11.48 10.90 38.96
N HIS A 699 11.31 11.03 40.28
CA HIS A 699 10.04 11.45 40.87
C HIS A 699 9.88 12.97 40.80
N THR A 700 8.69 13.40 40.38
CA THR A 700 8.25 14.79 40.28
C THR A 700 7.05 15.04 41.20
N ASN A 701 6.70 16.29 41.45
CA ASN A 701 5.51 16.61 42.25
C ASN A 701 4.25 16.01 41.60
N ASP A 702 3.33 15.53 42.43
CA ASP A 702 2.07 15.00 41.91
C ASP A 702 1.20 16.12 41.28
N ARG A 703 0.32 15.72 40.37
CA ARG A 703 -0.54 16.64 39.63
C ARG A 703 -1.66 17.15 40.54
N PRO A 704 -2.05 18.43 40.43
CA PRO A 704 -3.30 18.91 41.00
C PRO A 704 -4.50 18.06 40.52
N GLY A 705 -5.26 17.51 41.46
CA GLY A 705 -6.43 16.66 41.14
C GLY A 705 -6.07 15.27 40.61
N ALA A 706 -4.88 14.75 40.93
CA ALA A 706 -4.50 13.38 40.59
C ALA A 706 -5.33 12.36 41.37
N ASP A 707 -6.19 11.62 40.68
CA ASP A 707 -6.91 10.49 41.28
C ASP A 707 -5.96 9.31 41.49
N LEU A 708 -6.06 8.67 42.66
CA LEU A 708 -5.20 7.55 43.00
C LEU A 708 -5.59 6.31 42.19
N ARG A 709 -6.88 6.04 42.01
CA ARG A 709 -7.37 4.80 41.40
C ARG A 709 -8.58 5.03 40.50
N TYR A 710 -8.48 4.57 39.25
CA TYR A 710 -9.63 4.36 38.37
C TYR A 710 -9.97 2.87 38.29
N ALA A 711 -11.25 2.55 38.38
CA ALA A 711 -11.71 1.17 38.44
C ALA A 711 -13.09 0.97 37.78
N PRO A 712 -13.20 1.18 36.46
CA PRO A 712 -14.45 0.91 35.74
C PRO A 712 -14.78 -0.58 35.73
N ASP A 713 -16.07 -0.90 35.88
CA ASP A 713 -16.64 -2.25 35.72
C ASP A 713 -17.18 -2.44 34.30
N SER A 714 -16.75 -3.51 33.61
CA SER A 714 -17.17 -3.88 32.25
C SER A 714 -18.20 -5.01 32.17
N THR A 715 -18.75 -5.42 33.31
CA THR A 715 -19.71 -6.53 33.40
C THR A 715 -20.92 -6.33 32.48
N LYS A 716 -21.44 -5.10 32.35
CA LYS A 716 -22.56 -4.80 31.45
C LYS A 716 -22.21 -5.10 29.99
N LEU A 717 -21.03 -4.69 29.53
CA LEU A 717 -20.60 -4.91 28.16
C LEU A 717 -20.39 -6.40 27.87
N SER A 718 -19.77 -7.13 28.80
CA SER A 718 -19.52 -8.56 28.64
C SER A 718 -20.80 -9.39 28.68
N GLN A 719 -21.69 -9.15 29.64
CA GLN A 719 -22.95 -9.89 29.79
C GLN A 719 -23.96 -9.57 28.70
N ASN A 720 -24.11 -8.29 28.32
CA ASN A 720 -25.15 -7.90 27.38
C ASN A 720 -24.71 -8.12 25.92
N LEU A 721 -23.45 -7.85 25.59
CA LEU A 721 -22.98 -7.85 24.20
C LEU A 721 -21.94 -8.94 23.89
N GLY A 722 -21.52 -9.72 24.89
CA GLY A 722 -20.61 -10.85 24.72
C GLY A 722 -19.15 -10.44 24.47
N TRP A 723 -18.75 -9.25 24.88
CA TRP A 723 -17.36 -8.79 24.72
C TRP A 723 -16.44 -9.37 25.81
N SER A 724 -15.23 -9.71 25.42
CA SER A 724 -14.11 -10.02 26.31
C SER A 724 -12.80 -9.58 25.67
N SER A 725 -11.80 -9.22 26.47
CA SER A 725 -10.44 -8.98 25.99
C SER A 725 -9.91 -10.19 25.22
N GLN A 726 -9.32 -9.99 24.05
CA GLN A 726 -8.73 -11.04 23.23
C GLN A 726 -7.23 -11.22 23.49
N HIS A 727 -6.60 -10.25 24.14
CA HIS A 727 -5.18 -10.28 24.48
C HIS A 727 -5.00 -10.30 25.99
N ASN A 728 -3.98 -11.04 26.43
CA ASN A 728 -3.46 -10.89 27.79
C ASN A 728 -2.53 -9.68 27.87
N PHE A 729 -2.38 -9.13 29.06
CA PHE A 729 -1.66 -7.88 29.29
C PHE A 729 -0.17 -8.00 28.93
N GLU A 730 0.48 -9.09 29.35
CA GLU A 730 1.91 -9.31 29.17
C GLU A 730 2.31 -9.39 27.69
N ASP A 731 1.58 -10.17 26.88
CA ASP A 731 1.82 -10.30 25.44
C ASP A 731 1.51 -9.00 24.69
N ALA A 732 0.42 -8.32 25.05
CA ALA A 732 0.07 -7.03 24.46
C ALA A 732 1.12 -5.96 24.76
N MET A 733 1.65 -5.93 25.99
CA MET A 733 2.71 -5.01 26.38
C MET A 733 4.01 -5.33 25.64
N LYS A 734 4.37 -6.61 25.51
CA LYS A 734 5.54 -7.04 24.74
C LYS A 734 5.44 -6.59 23.27
N HIS A 735 4.30 -6.85 22.62
CA HIS A 735 4.08 -6.38 21.25
C HIS A 735 4.15 -4.85 21.14
N THR A 736 3.68 -4.14 22.16
CA THR A 736 3.78 -2.67 22.21
C THR A 736 5.24 -2.24 22.26
N VAL A 737 6.05 -2.80 23.16
CA VAL A 737 7.49 -2.52 23.28
C VAL A 737 8.21 -2.81 21.96
N GLU A 738 7.99 -3.99 21.38
CA GLU A 738 8.58 -4.40 20.09
C GLU A 738 8.21 -3.43 18.96
N TRP A 739 6.96 -2.94 18.94
CA TRP A 739 6.53 -1.96 17.96
C TRP A 739 7.33 -0.66 18.08
N TYR A 740 7.53 -0.11 19.27
CA TYR A 740 8.34 1.11 19.45
C TYR A 740 9.81 0.89 19.10
N ILE A 741 10.38 -0.28 19.40
CA ILE A 741 11.76 -0.63 18.98
C ILE A 741 11.86 -0.59 17.45
N ASN A 742 10.91 -1.22 16.76
CA ASN A 742 10.94 -1.34 15.29
C ASN A 742 10.49 -0.08 14.55
N ASN A 743 9.92 0.91 15.25
CA ASN A 743 9.38 2.14 14.65
C ASN A 743 10.06 3.40 15.23
N GLU A 744 11.37 3.30 15.46
CA GLU A 744 12.20 4.40 15.99
C GLU A 744 12.04 5.72 15.25
N ALA A 745 12.04 5.67 13.92
CA ALA A 745 11.87 6.86 13.09
C ALA A 745 10.53 7.58 13.36
N TRP A 746 9.45 6.83 13.58
CA TRP A 746 8.12 7.40 13.81
C TRP A 746 8.05 8.19 15.11
N TRP A 747 8.51 7.61 16.24
CA TRP A 747 8.41 8.32 17.52
C TRP A 747 9.49 9.39 17.68
N LYS A 748 10.66 9.25 17.03
CA LYS A 748 11.66 10.33 16.99
C LYS A 748 11.14 11.57 16.26
N ASP A 749 10.47 11.39 15.12
CA ASP A 749 9.84 12.48 14.39
C ASP A 749 8.86 13.26 15.28
N VAL A 750 8.03 12.54 16.06
CA VAL A 750 7.11 13.17 17.01
C VAL A 750 7.85 13.88 18.16
N LYS A 751 8.89 13.26 18.75
CA LYS A 751 9.67 13.87 19.86
C LYS A 751 10.48 15.09 19.42
N ASN A 752 10.84 15.19 18.15
CA ASN A 752 11.58 16.32 17.60
C ASN A 752 10.70 17.56 17.37
N LYS A 753 9.37 17.45 17.47
CA LYS A 753 8.47 18.60 17.36
C LYS A 753 8.70 19.56 18.52
N GLU A 754 8.81 20.85 18.21
CA GLU A 754 9.02 21.91 19.21
C GLU A 754 7.97 21.88 20.33
N GLU A 755 6.72 21.59 19.98
CA GLU A 755 5.63 21.47 20.94
C GLU A 755 5.82 20.31 21.93
N PHE A 756 6.33 19.16 21.47
CA PHE A 756 6.65 18.03 22.33
C PHE A 756 7.74 18.41 23.32
N ILE A 757 8.85 18.99 22.83
CA ILE A 757 9.99 19.38 23.66
C ILE A 757 9.55 20.35 24.77
N LYS A 758 8.79 21.40 24.40
CA LYS A 758 8.24 22.36 25.37
C LYS A 758 7.35 21.71 26.42
N HIS A 759 6.51 20.75 26.01
CA HIS A 759 5.63 20.05 26.95
C HIS A 759 6.42 19.12 27.87
N TYR A 760 7.37 18.35 27.33
CA TYR A 760 8.23 17.45 28.09
C TYR A 760 9.05 18.20 29.14
N ASP A 761 9.64 19.34 28.80
CA ASP A 761 10.40 20.18 29.73
C ASP A 761 9.53 20.74 30.87
N ARG A 762 8.24 21.01 30.62
CA ARG A 762 7.30 21.44 31.68
C ARG A 762 6.89 20.28 32.56
N GLN A 763 6.62 19.12 31.96
CA GLN A 763 6.26 17.90 32.67
C GLN A 763 7.38 17.49 33.64
N GLN A 764 8.64 17.54 33.22
CA GLN A 764 9.79 17.25 34.10
C GLN A 764 9.87 18.18 35.30
N ARG A 765 9.44 19.44 35.15
CA ARG A 765 9.45 20.45 36.22
C ARG A 765 8.19 20.42 37.09
N ALA A 766 7.19 19.61 36.73
CA ALA A 766 5.83 19.67 37.29
C ALA A 766 5.30 21.12 37.34
N ASP A 767 5.56 21.87 36.27
CA ASP A 767 5.26 23.29 36.16
C ASP A 767 3.92 23.49 35.44
N TYR A 768 2.89 23.81 36.22
CA TYR A 768 1.50 23.91 35.76
C TYR A 768 0.95 25.35 35.73
N TYR A 769 1.74 26.35 36.13
CA TYR A 769 1.29 27.74 36.33
C TYR A 769 2.18 28.80 35.71
#